data_AF-A0A7V9LCB5-F1
#
_entry.id   AF-A0A7V9LCB5-F1
#
_cell.length_a   1.000
_cell.length_b   1.000
_cell.length_c   1.000
_cell.angle_alpha   90.00
_cell.angle_beta   90.00
_cell.angle_gamma   90.00
#
_symmetry.space_group_name_H-M   'P 1'
#
loop_
_entity.id
_entity.type
_entity.pdbx_description
1 polymer ?
#
loop_
_entity_poly.entity_id
_entity_poly.type
_entity_poly.pdbx_seq_one_letter_code
_entity_poly.pdbx_strand_id
1 'polypeptide(L)'
;MVHALTNELSGRRLGEFVLREPIGEGGFGMVYRAEQPMLEREAVVKIAQVRALGGDPAVQRFLGEARLASRLDHPFAAHVYAFGAEPDGLLWIAMELVRGTPLDAMLSEAGPLPLERAIPFLIRLCEVVHSVHEQGVVHRDLKPANVMVVARAGSVFPKLLDLGIAADLRASATPSGAEEHNRTVGTPLYMAPEMWLDARKAGPPADIYALGALTYEVLSGKPPFTGRSVMEIAALHARKAPPALGEPFPPGIDAAIAKAMAKRVPNRYATALELGEALREASGFALEGVNLPQLDELTRDELITRAPQPIAEAVAALDAARTPPQAREALWHAVRSCTQYIGLVALACHVRVAGKPNDTTLLEQLRDQGLDAAGWWKLARELCRPFAAIADAHPMPELVGLFFEDRAVLRTAMEILLDTRIKDPGPNANAGDIRKFLVGAVSALASALRALKFLQAYRLVVTTETHGEEWMGVRRPARAAVTLAASIPKAADRVLLVDANGALVAALDLVAQPGPPSPSAAPELFWLDGTDRQGLGARFVAVPTRLERRDVTAWAKLSLEATTSDGGATGTREDTVPFRGLMTFTEADASVFFGREREIEGFVNRLRAMPLIAVVGPSGAGKSSFVRAGVLPALGSDWRSLVARPGPTPLANLCARIATLEVRLEPAKILADPSVLGSSLRTRARAEGTSLLIVIDQFEELFTLCRDPAEQDAYATALIQAARLDDETVRVVITLRDDFLVRAAQLAAFRERLAASLQLLTTPVASDLLRILVEPARRAGYEFEDAKLPKQMVDEVENQPAALALLSFTAYQLWQFRDREFHQLPRKAYKALGGVGGALAQHAEATLAAMSGAEQKIVREVFR
;
A
#
# COMPACT_ATOMS: atom_id res chain seq x y z
N MET A 1 12.99 50.21 -18.48
CA MET A 1 11.62 50.72 -18.69
C MET A 1 10.75 50.34 -17.48
N VAL A 2 11.24 50.65 -16.27
CA VAL A 2 10.59 50.33 -14.98
C VAL A 2 10.51 51.63 -14.20
N HIS A 3 9.32 51.98 -13.69
CA HIS A 3 9.10 53.15 -12.83
C HIS A 3 8.80 52.69 -11.40
N ALA A 4 9.26 53.45 -10.41
CA ALA A 4 8.85 53.24 -9.02
C ALA A 4 7.36 53.56 -8.89
N LEU A 5 6.61 52.65 -8.25
CA LEU A 5 5.18 52.82 -8.03
C LEU A 5 4.96 53.95 -7.01
N THR A 6 4.37 55.07 -7.44
CA THR A 6 4.04 56.21 -6.56
C THR A 6 2.69 56.08 -5.86
N ASN A 7 1.93 55.01 -6.12
CA ASN A 7 0.60 54.78 -5.55
C ASN A 7 0.61 53.59 -4.57
N GLU A 8 -0.08 53.75 -3.43
CA GLU A 8 -0.25 52.69 -2.43
C GLU A 8 -1.16 51.58 -2.98
N LEU A 9 -0.62 50.37 -3.17
CA LEU A 9 -1.36 49.19 -3.67
C LEU A 9 -1.96 48.32 -2.55
N SER A 10 -1.94 48.79 -1.29
CA SER A 10 -2.50 48.09 -0.13
C SER A 10 -3.97 47.71 -0.38
N GLY A 11 -4.34 46.46 -0.12
CA GLY A 11 -5.68 45.91 -0.35
C GLY A 11 -5.95 45.41 -1.78
N ARG A 12 -5.07 45.69 -2.74
CA ARG A 12 -5.21 45.15 -4.10
C ARG A 12 -4.97 43.63 -4.11
N ARG A 13 -5.75 42.92 -4.95
CA ARG A 13 -5.58 41.49 -5.19
C ARG A 13 -4.76 41.24 -6.46
N LEU A 14 -3.73 40.40 -6.35
CA LEU A 14 -2.88 39.92 -7.45
C LEU A 14 -2.91 38.38 -7.43
N GLY A 15 -3.56 37.78 -8.41
CA GLY A 15 -3.90 36.35 -8.38
C GLY A 15 -4.70 35.97 -7.11
N GLU A 16 -4.15 35.07 -6.30
CA GLU A 16 -4.75 34.64 -5.03
C GLU A 16 -4.28 35.45 -3.81
N PHE A 17 -3.38 36.42 -4.01
CA PHE A 17 -2.73 37.18 -2.94
C PHE A 17 -3.36 38.55 -2.79
N VAL A 18 -3.66 38.94 -1.55
CA VAL A 18 -4.14 40.27 -1.18
C VAL A 18 -2.98 41.02 -0.56
N LEU A 19 -2.59 42.14 -1.17
CA LEU A 19 -1.52 43.00 -0.65
C LEU A 19 -1.97 43.66 0.65
N ARG A 20 -1.06 43.69 1.63
CA ARG A 20 -1.23 44.39 2.91
C ARG A 20 -0.32 45.62 2.89
N GLU A 21 0.48 45.84 3.92
CA GLU A 21 1.40 46.96 3.99
C GLU A 21 2.67 46.77 3.13
N PRO A 22 3.26 47.86 2.61
CA PRO A 22 4.59 47.83 2.03
C PRO A 22 5.65 47.55 3.10
N ILE A 23 6.60 46.65 2.81
CA ILE A 23 7.67 46.25 3.74
C ILE A 23 9.07 46.64 3.26
N GLY A 24 9.19 47.15 2.03
CA GLY A 24 10.44 47.70 1.53
C GLY A 24 10.40 48.04 0.04
N GLU A 25 11.40 48.79 -0.40
CA GLU A 25 11.65 49.06 -1.81
C GLU A 25 12.95 48.35 -2.22
N GLY A 26 12.88 47.50 -3.25
CA GLY A 26 14.04 46.79 -3.78
C GLY A 26 14.28 47.16 -5.24
N GLY A 27 15.38 46.70 -5.83
CA GLY A 27 15.65 47.03 -7.23
C GLY A 27 14.71 46.35 -8.25
N PHE A 28 13.79 45.47 -7.81
CA PHE A 28 12.69 44.95 -8.62
C PHE A 28 11.47 45.90 -8.61
N GLY A 29 11.39 46.81 -7.65
CA GLY A 29 10.25 47.68 -7.37
C GLY A 29 9.81 47.53 -5.92
N MET A 30 8.50 47.70 -5.66
CA MET A 30 7.97 47.71 -4.30
C MET A 30 7.73 46.29 -3.78
N VAL A 31 8.00 46.07 -2.49
CA VAL A 31 7.82 44.79 -1.80
C VAL A 31 6.71 44.95 -0.76
N TYR A 32 5.69 44.10 -0.83
CA TYR A 32 4.54 44.11 0.05
C TYR A 32 4.48 42.84 0.89
N ARG A 33 4.03 42.96 2.15
CA ARG A 33 3.45 41.83 2.86
C ARG A 33 2.12 41.50 2.18
N ALA A 34 1.79 40.23 2.03
CA ALA A 34 0.55 39.79 1.44
C ALA A 34 -0.02 38.58 2.19
N GLU A 35 -1.30 38.33 1.99
CA GLU A 35 -1.98 37.14 2.49
C GLU A 35 -2.62 36.39 1.34
N GLN A 36 -2.63 35.07 1.43
CA GLN A 36 -3.39 34.18 0.55
C GLN A 36 -4.56 33.59 1.34
N PRO A 37 -5.77 34.19 1.27
CA PRO A 37 -6.82 33.92 2.25
C PRO A 37 -7.30 32.47 2.28
N MET A 38 -7.37 31.79 1.14
CA MET A 38 -7.83 30.39 1.06
C MET A 38 -6.90 29.41 1.77
N LEU A 39 -5.62 29.75 1.93
CA LEU A 39 -4.62 28.92 2.60
C LEU A 39 -4.21 29.48 3.97
N GLU A 40 -4.82 30.59 4.42
CA GLU A 40 -4.45 31.31 5.64
C GLU A 40 -2.92 31.56 5.75
N ARG A 41 -2.30 31.84 4.60
CA ARG A 41 -0.84 31.89 4.45
C ARG A 41 -0.34 33.32 4.24
N GLU A 42 0.65 33.72 5.02
CA GLU A 42 1.41 34.96 4.79
C GLU A 42 2.45 34.78 3.67
N ALA A 43 2.64 35.83 2.88
CA ALA A 43 3.57 35.86 1.75
C ALA A 43 4.23 37.24 1.61
N VAL A 44 5.28 37.29 0.81
CA VAL A 44 5.86 38.52 0.29
C VAL A 44 5.55 38.60 -1.20
N VAL A 45 5.06 39.76 -1.66
CA VAL A 45 4.83 40.02 -3.08
C VAL A 45 5.72 41.15 -3.55
N LYS A 46 6.63 40.86 -4.49
CA LYS A 46 7.47 41.87 -5.16
C LYS A 46 6.79 42.32 -6.43
N ILE A 47 6.72 43.63 -6.67
CA ILE A 47 5.96 44.23 -7.78
C ILE A 47 6.84 45.20 -8.57
N ALA A 48 6.82 45.07 -9.90
CA ALA A 48 7.46 45.98 -10.85
C ALA A 48 6.41 46.52 -11.84
N GLN A 49 6.53 47.77 -12.27
CA GLN A 49 5.69 48.33 -13.33
C GLN A 49 6.45 48.45 -14.65
N VAL A 50 5.89 47.92 -15.74
CA VAL A 50 6.42 48.04 -17.10
C VAL A 50 5.48 48.84 -18.01
N ARG A 51 6.03 49.60 -18.97
CA ARG A 51 5.24 50.51 -19.82
C ARG A 51 4.47 49.81 -20.95
N ALA A 52 4.79 48.56 -21.30
CA ALA A 52 4.10 47.80 -22.33
C ALA A 52 4.14 46.29 -22.05
N LEU A 53 2.97 45.63 -22.00
CA LEU A 53 2.83 44.19 -21.74
C LEU A 53 2.90 43.32 -23.01
N GLY A 54 2.57 43.91 -24.16
CA GLY A 54 2.42 43.19 -25.44
C GLY A 54 3.73 43.06 -26.20
N GLY A 55 4.34 41.88 -26.15
CA GLY A 55 5.46 41.51 -27.02
C GLY A 55 6.85 41.99 -26.59
N ASP A 56 6.99 42.60 -25.40
CA ASP A 56 8.29 42.97 -24.87
C ASP A 56 9.10 41.71 -24.48
N PRO A 57 10.25 41.43 -25.13
CA PRO A 57 11.11 40.30 -24.78
C PRO A 57 11.54 40.27 -23.31
N ALA A 58 11.54 41.42 -22.62
CA ALA A 58 11.88 41.51 -21.20
C ALA A 58 10.81 40.88 -20.28
N VAL A 59 9.52 41.02 -20.62
CA VAL A 59 8.40 40.39 -19.87
C VAL A 59 8.41 38.88 -20.04
N GLN A 60 8.64 38.40 -21.28
CA GLN A 60 8.72 36.96 -21.56
C GLN A 60 9.91 36.29 -20.86
N ARG A 61 11.07 36.96 -20.85
CA ARG A 61 12.24 36.50 -20.07
C ARG A 61 11.96 36.47 -18.58
N PHE A 62 11.35 37.52 -18.04
CA PHE A 62 10.96 37.60 -16.64
C PHE A 62 10.06 36.41 -16.23
N LEU A 63 8.99 36.14 -16.99
CA LEU A 63 8.11 35.01 -16.72
C LEU A 63 8.82 33.66 -16.90
N GLY A 64 9.80 33.58 -17.82
CA GLY A 64 10.65 32.41 -18.02
C GLY A 64 11.57 32.12 -16.83
N GLU A 65 12.30 33.13 -16.35
CA GLU A 65 13.16 33.01 -15.17
C GLU A 65 12.36 32.75 -13.89
N ALA A 66 11.22 33.43 -13.70
CA ALA A 66 10.32 33.18 -12.58
C ALA A 66 9.77 31.74 -12.58
N ARG A 67 9.51 31.17 -13.75
CA ARG A 67 9.08 29.76 -13.91
C ARG A 67 10.20 28.77 -13.58
N LEU A 68 11.45 29.06 -13.92
CA LEU A 68 12.58 28.22 -13.55
C LEU A 68 12.83 28.31 -12.04
N ALA A 69 12.79 29.52 -11.49
CA ALA A 69 12.92 29.79 -10.06
C ALA A 69 11.83 29.10 -9.23
N SER A 70 10.58 29.03 -9.70
CA SER A 70 9.49 28.36 -8.98
C SER A 70 9.62 26.83 -8.90
N ARG A 71 10.55 26.23 -9.66
CA ARG A 71 10.86 24.79 -9.57
C ARG A 71 11.87 24.47 -8.48
N LEU A 72 12.54 25.49 -7.93
CA LEU A 72 13.52 25.31 -6.87
C LEU A 72 12.80 24.98 -5.56
N ASP A 73 12.97 23.74 -5.11
CA ASP A 73 12.59 23.31 -3.77
C ASP A 73 13.87 23.02 -2.99
N HIS A 74 14.25 23.95 -2.11
CA HIS A 74 15.47 23.84 -1.33
C HIS A 74 15.28 24.52 0.04
N PRO A 75 15.68 23.88 1.16
CA PRO A 75 15.41 24.39 2.51
C PRO A 75 16.03 25.76 2.81
N PHE A 76 17.11 26.10 2.10
CA PHE A 76 17.83 27.39 2.22
C PHE A 76 17.48 28.39 1.11
N ALA A 77 16.43 28.16 0.31
CA ALA A 77 15.88 29.15 -0.62
C ALA A 77 14.45 29.54 -0.21
N ALA A 78 14.07 30.80 -0.40
CA ALA A 78 12.69 31.23 -0.25
C ALA A 78 11.84 30.65 -1.38
N HIS A 79 10.77 29.96 -1.02
CA HIS A 79 9.93 29.30 -2.02
C HIS A 79 9.08 30.33 -2.79
N VAL A 80 9.03 30.20 -4.12
CA VAL A 80 8.21 31.05 -4.98
C VAL A 80 6.83 30.39 -5.14
N TYR A 81 5.80 31.04 -4.60
CA TYR A 81 4.42 30.52 -4.62
C TYR A 81 3.72 30.75 -5.95
N ALA A 82 3.90 31.94 -6.54
CA ALA A 82 3.25 32.32 -7.79
C ALA A 82 3.94 33.53 -8.41
N PHE A 83 3.68 33.79 -9.68
CA PHE A 83 4.09 35.00 -10.37
C PHE A 83 3.09 35.33 -11.47
N GLY A 84 3.04 36.58 -11.90
CA GLY A 84 2.07 37.01 -12.89
C GLY A 84 2.39 38.36 -13.53
N ALA A 85 1.59 38.69 -14.54
CA ALA A 85 1.58 39.96 -15.23
C ALA A 85 0.13 40.43 -15.35
N GLU A 86 -0.17 41.59 -14.76
CA GLU A 86 -1.50 42.19 -14.78
C GLU A 86 -1.71 43.04 -16.04
N PRO A 87 -2.96 43.20 -16.53
CA PRO A 87 -3.28 44.01 -17.72
C PRO A 87 -2.87 45.49 -17.65
N ASP A 88 -2.67 46.03 -16.45
CA ASP A 88 -2.25 47.42 -16.21
C ASP A 88 -0.73 47.61 -16.12
N GLY A 89 0.05 46.55 -16.40
CA GLY A 89 1.50 46.63 -16.54
C GLY A 89 2.27 46.18 -15.31
N LEU A 90 1.60 45.63 -14.29
CA LEU A 90 2.27 45.14 -13.09
C LEU A 90 2.79 43.71 -13.27
N LEU A 91 4.09 43.52 -13.13
CA LEU A 91 4.71 42.23 -12.96
C LEU A 91 4.84 41.94 -11.47
N TRP A 92 4.50 40.73 -11.04
CA TRP A 92 4.56 40.38 -9.63
C TRP A 92 5.08 38.96 -9.39
N ILE A 93 5.74 38.76 -8.23
CA ILE A 93 6.17 37.46 -7.72
C ILE A 93 5.76 37.35 -6.26
N ALA A 94 4.97 36.33 -5.94
CA ALA A 94 4.62 35.93 -4.59
C ALA A 94 5.59 34.84 -4.09
N MET A 95 6.16 35.04 -2.91
CA MET A 95 7.15 34.15 -2.31
C MET A 95 6.96 34.02 -0.80
N GLU A 96 7.70 33.09 -0.19
CA GLU A 96 7.71 32.88 1.25
C GLU A 96 8.09 34.14 2.03
N LEU A 97 7.30 34.46 3.07
CA LEU A 97 7.68 35.44 4.09
C LEU A 97 8.64 34.77 5.08
N VAL A 98 9.94 34.93 4.85
CA VAL A 98 10.98 34.36 5.73
C VAL A 98 11.09 35.19 7.01
N ARG A 99 10.85 34.55 8.16
CA ARG A 99 11.03 35.16 9.48
C ARG A 99 12.49 35.04 9.91
N GLY A 100 13.27 36.09 9.72
CA GLY A 100 14.68 36.15 10.10
C GLY A 100 15.23 37.58 10.05
N THR A 101 16.55 37.72 10.17
CA THR A 101 17.26 39.00 10.08
C THR A 101 18.08 39.04 8.79
N PRO A 102 17.95 40.07 7.94
CA PRO A 102 18.81 40.22 6.76
C PRO A 102 20.29 40.20 7.13
N LEU A 103 21.14 39.55 6.33
CA LEU A 103 22.55 39.35 6.67
C LEU A 103 23.33 40.68 6.73
N ASP A 104 23.00 41.66 5.89
CA ASP A 104 23.55 43.02 5.97
C ASP A 104 23.22 43.71 7.30
N ALA A 105 21.95 43.65 7.72
CA ALA A 105 21.52 44.20 9.00
C ALA A 105 22.24 43.51 10.16
N MET A 106 22.34 42.17 10.12
CA MET A 106 23.05 41.40 11.15
C MET A 106 24.53 41.75 11.21
N LEU A 107 25.22 41.90 10.07
CA LEU A 107 26.63 42.28 10.03
C LEU A 107 26.86 43.72 10.53
N SER A 108 25.92 44.63 10.25
CA SER A 108 25.99 46.00 10.75
C SER A 108 25.76 46.11 12.25
N GLU A 109 24.87 45.30 12.83
CA GLU A 109 24.52 45.34 14.25
C GLU A 109 25.45 44.48 15.12
N ALA A 110 25.73 43.24 14.69
CA ALA A 110 26.48 42.25 15.47
C ALA A 110 27.95 42.12 15.06
N GLY A 111 28.36 42.72 13.94
CA GLY A 111 29.72 42.59 13.39
C GLY A 111 29.95 41.27 12.63
N PRO A 112 31.21 40.92 12.31
CA PRO A 112 31.53 39.69 11.59
C PRO A 112 31.08 38.43 12.33
N LEU A 113 30.76 37.38 11.57
CA LEU A 113 30.48 36.08 12.17
C LEU A 113 31.79 35.38 12.57
N PRO A 114 31.87 34.80 13.78
CA PRO A 114 32.97 33.92 14.16
C PRO A 114 33.14 32.77 13.16
N LEU A 115 34.36 32.35 12.90
CA LEU A 115 34.70 31.36 11.88
C LEU A 115 33.90 30.06 12.04
N GLU A 116 33.70 29.61 13.28
CA GLU A 116 32.93 28.41 13.66
C GLU A 116 31.47 28.48 13.20
N ARG A 117 30.89 29.68 13.16
CA ARG A 117 29.50 29.93 12.74
C ARG A 117 29.42 30.30 11.27
N ALA A 118 30.41 31.03 10.77
CA ALA A 118 30.47 31.49 9.39
C ALA A 118 30.64 30.33 8.41
N ILE A 119 31.52 29.36 8.68
CA ILE A 119 31.82 28.28 7.73
C ILE A 119 30.59 27.39 7.46
N PRO A 120 29.88 26.84 8.46
CA PRO A 120 28.66 26.07 8.21
C PRO A 120 27.56 26.89 7.53
N PHE A 121 27.47 28.19 7.81
CA PHE A 121 26.53 29.10 7.16
C PHE A 121 26.86 29.30 5.67
N LEU A 122 28.12 29.57 5.35
CA LEU A 122 28.61 29.80 3.99
C LEU A 122 28.56 28.53 3.13
N ILE A 123 28.84 27.37 3.70
CA ILE A 123 28.70 26.07 3.01
C ILE A 123 27.25 25.86 2.57
N ARG A 124 26.28 26.07 3.45
CA ARG A 124 24.85 25.96 3.12
C ARG A 124 24.39 26.98 2.09
N LEU A 125 25.00 28.17 2.12
CA LEU A 125 24.77 29.18 1.09
C LEU A 125 25.32 28.74 -0.27
N CYS A 126 26.48 28.07 -0.28
CA CYS A 126 27.04 27.46 -1.49
C CYS A 126 26.16 26.31 -2.02
N GLU A 127 25.60 25.48 -1.14
CA GLU A 127 24.68 24.39 -1.48
C GLU A 127 23.42 24.91 -2.20
N VAL A 128 22.78 25.95 -1.66
CA VAL A 128 21.59 26.53 -2.30
C VAL A 128 21.93 27.21 -3.62
N VAL A 129 23.05 27.95 -3.70
CA VAL A 129 23.47 28.59 -4.96
C VAL A 129 23.81 27.55 -6.02
N HIS A 130 24.42 26.42 -5.64
CA HIS A 130 24.63 25.33 -6.58
C HIS A 130 23.32 24.72 -7.07
N SER A 131 22.35 24.50 -6.18
CA SER A 131 21.02 24.00 -6.54
C SER A 131 20.30 24.94 -7.52
N VAL A 132 20.48 26.25 -7.37
CA VAL A 132 20.00 27.27 -8.33
C VAL A 132 20.65 27.08 -9.70
N HIS A 133 21.97 26.83 -9.75
CA HIS A 133 22.70 26.59 -10.99
C HIS A 133 22.27 25.31 -11.71
N GLU A 134 21.97 24.24 -10.97
CA GLU A 134 21.45 22.98 -11.54
C GLU A 134 20.08 23.14 -12.22
N GLN A 135 19.28 24.10 -11.76
CA GLN A 135 18.01 24.48 -12.39
C GLN A 135 18.19 25.39 -13.63
N GLY A 136 19.43 25.67 -14.03
CA GLY A 136 19.76 26.54 -15.16
C GLY A 136 19.57 28.02 -14.87
N VAL A 137 19.43 28.42 -13.61
CA VAL A 137 19.27 29.81 -13.17
C VAL A 137 20.62 30.35 -12.67
N VAL A 138 20.92 31.61 -12.97
CA VAL A 138 22.09 32.32 -12.43
C VAL A 138 21.58 33.51 -11.64
N HIS A 139 22.03 33.68 -10.39
CA HIS A 139 21.46 34.68 -9.49
C HIS A 139 21.87 36.12 -9.86
N ARG A 140 23.14 36.38 -10.24
CA ARG A 140 23.63 37.69 -10.73
C ARG A 140 23.53 38.89 -9.77
N ASP A 141 22.99 38.75 -8.56
CA ASP A 141 22.84 39.81 -7.55
C ASP A 141 23.01 39.24 -6.13
N LEU A 142 23.95 38.30 -5.95
CA LEU A 142 24.28 37.74 -4.64
C LEU A 142 24.95 38.82 -3.77
N LYS A 143 24.34 39.09 -2.62
CA LYS A 143 24.79 40.09 -1.63
C LYS A 143 24.13 39.81 -0.27
N PRO A 144 24.66 40.36 0.84
CA PRO A 144 24.09 40.12 2.17
C PRO A 144 22.60 40.48 2.29
N ALA A 145 22.14 41.59 1.69
CA ALA A 145 20.73 41.99 1.71
C ALA A 145 19.75 40.96 1.08
N ASN A 146 20.25 40.03 0.26
CA ASN A 146 19.46 38.97 -0.36
C ASN A 146 19.55 37.62 0.40
N VAL A 147 20.24 37.59 1.54
CA VAL A 147 20.37 36.41 2.40
C VAL A 147 19.74 36.72 3.75
N MET A 148 18.68 36.01 4.10
CA MET A 148 18.07 36.07 5.41
C MET A 148 18.78 35.10 6.36
N VAL A 149 19.06 35.55 7.57
CA VAL A 149 19.61 34.73 8.64
C VAL A 149 18.47 34.26 9.53
N VAL A 150 18.28 32.94 9.59
CA VAL A 150 17.27 32.30 10.43
C VAL A 150 17.96 31.60 11.60
N ALA A 151 17.58 31.96 12.83
CA ALA A 151 18.08 31.32 14.04
C ALA A 151 17.17 30.17 14.47
N ARG A 152 17.72 28.96 14.66
CA ARG A 152 16.98 27.80 15.18
C ARG A 152 17.88 26.98 16.09
N ALA A 153 17.41 26.70 17.31
CA ALA A 153 18.11 25.89 18.31
C ALA A 153 19.59 26.31 18.53
N GLY A 154 19.85 27.63 18.57
CA GLY A 154 21.20 28.18 18.77
C GLY A 154 22.11 28.21 17.54
N SER A 155 21.66 27.70 16.39
CA SER A 155 22.38 27.74 15.11
C SER A 155 21.77 28.77 14.16
N VAL A 156 22.59 29.31 13.24
CA VAL A 156 22.15 30.23 12.18
C VAL A 156 22.20 29.54 10.82
N PHE A 157 21.17 29.78 10.02
CA PHE A 157 21.01 29.19 8.68
C PHE A 157 20.77 30.29 7.65
N PRO A 158 21.37 30.19 6.45
CA PRO A 158 21.08 31.11 5.36
C PRO A 158 19.74 30.75 4.74
N LYS A 159 18.99 31.77 4.33
CA LYS A 159 17.86 31.61 3.42
C LYS A 159 17.93 32.65 2.31
N LEU A 160 18.18 32.18 1.10
CA LEU A 160 18.33 33.00 -0.09
C LEU A 160 16.95 33.51 -0.54
N LEU A 161 16.78 34.84 -0.58
CA LEU A 161 15.47 35.47 -0.79
C LEU A 161 15.14 35.74 -2.27
N ASP A 162 16.15 36.07 -3.07
CA ASP A 162 15.98 36.46 -4.47
C ASP A 162 16.77 35.55 -5.38
N LEU A 163 16.19 35.13 -6.50
CA LEU A 163 16.86 34.27 -7.49
C LEU A 163 17.28 35.04 -8.75
N GLY A 164 17.59 36.34 -8.61
CA GLY A 164 18.14 37.12 -9.72
C GLY A 164 17.16 37.58 -10.81
N ILE A 165 15.89 37.20 -10.70
CA ILE A 165 14.79 37.44 -11.67
C ILE A 165 14.64 38.93 -12.06
N ALA A 166 15.18 39.85 -11.24
CA ALA A 166 15.16 41.30 -11.44
C ALA A 166 16.30 41.84 -12.31
N ALA A 167 17.40 41.10 -12.49
CA ALA A 167 18.59 41.59 -13.20
C ALA A 167 18.32 41.85 -14.69
N ASP A 168 17.47 41.02 -15.31
CA ASP A 168 17.12 41.08 -16.73
C ASP A 168 16.24 42.29 -17.11
N LEU A 169 15.33 42.70 -16.20
CA LEU A 169 14.51 43.89 -16.37
C LEU A 169 15.35 45.19 -16.25
N ARG A 170 16.41 45.18 -15.44
CA ARG A 170 17.35 46.30 -15.28
C ARG A 170 18.29 46.44 -16.49
N ALA A 171 18.76 45.33 -17.06
CA ALA A 171 19.67 45.30 -18.21
C ALA A 171 19.04 45.76 -19.54
N SER A 172 17.70 45.83 -19.61
CA SER A 172 16.95 46.10 -20.85
C SER A 172 16.51 47.57 -21.03
N ALA A 173 16.88 48.50 -20.13
CA ALA A 173 16.51 49.91 -20.22
C ALA A 173 17.51 50.73 -21.08
N THR A 174 17.03 51.44 -22.12
CA THR A 174 17.84 52.39 -22.91
C THR A 174 18.18 53.67 -22.11
N PRO A 175 19.31 54.34 -22.39
CA PRO A 175 19.70 55.56 -21.68
C PRO A 175 18.83 56.74 -22.17
N SER A 176 18.07 57.32 -21.25
CA SER A 176 17.48 58.65 -21.40
C SER A 176 18.09 59.53 -20.30
N GLY A 177 18.68 60.64 -20.71
CA GLY A 177 19.63 61.43 -19.92
C GLY A 177 19.14 61.96 -18.57
N ALA A 178 20.12 62.35 -17.76
CA ALA A 178 20.09 63.00 -16.44
C ALA A 178 20.07 62.10 -15.18
N GLU A 179 19.93 60.78 -15.27
CA GLU A 179 19.99 59.86 -14.11
C GLU A 179 21.11 58.80 -14.24
N GLU A 180 22.34 59.23 -14.54
CA GLU A 180 23.50 58.34 -14.77
C GLU A 180 23.99 57.57 -13.52
N HIS A 181 23.54 57.90 -12.32
CA HIS A 181 24.17 57.42 -11.08
C HIS A 181 23.55 56.15 -10.45
N ASN A 182 22.43 55.61 -10.97
CA ASN A 182 21.70 54.54 -10.26
C ASN A 182 21.26 53.32 -11.10
N ARG A 183 21.84 53.08 -12.28
CA ARG A 183 21.45 51.96 -13.16
C ARG A 183 22.59 50.96 -13.43
N THR A 184 23.10 50.33 -12.38
CA THR A 184 24.03 49.19 -12.50
C THR A 184 23.28 47.89 -12.17
N VAL A 185 23.45 46.83 -12.97
CA VAL A 185 22.82 45.51 -12.75
C VAL A 185 23.57 44.78 -11.64
N GLY A 186 23.16 45.00 -10.40
CA GLY A 186 23.76 44.41 -9.19
C GLY A 186 24.39 45.46 -8.28
N THR A 187 24.67 45.09 -7.03
CA THR A 187 25.35 46.00 -6.09
C THR A 187 26.86 46.03 -6.39
N PRO A 188 27.46 47.20 -6.73
CA PRO A 188 28.86 47.32 -7.17
C PRO A 188 29.90 46.58 -6.31
N LEU A 189 29.66 46.48 -5.00
CA LEU A 189 30.56 45.88 -4.01
C LEU A 189 30.76 44.35 -4.16
N TYR A 190 29.87 43.64 -4.85
CA TYR A 190 29.91 42.18 -5.02
C TYR A 190 30.02 41.75 -6.49
N MET A 191 29.99 42.70 -7.41
CA MET A 191 29.87 42.45 -8.84
C MET A 191 31.13 41.80 -9.44
N ALA A 192 30.95 40.71 -10.18
CA ALA A 192 32.04 40.04 -10.88
C ALA A 192 32.60 40.90 -12.04
N PRO A 193 33.91 40.85 -12.35
CA PRO A 193 34.53 41.67 -13.39
C PRO A 193 33.84 41.60 -14.76
N GLU A 194 33.40 40.41 -15.17
CA GLU A 194 32.72 40.18 -16.44
C GLU A 194 31.30 40.76 -16.50
N MET A 195 30.64 40.96 -15.35
CA MET A 195 29.30 41.58 -15.32
C MET A 195 29.33 43.06 -15.70
N TRP A 196 30.46 43.74 -15.46
CA TRP A 196 30.67 45.12 -15.89
C TRP A 196 30.79 45.27 -17.41
N LEU A 197 31.15 44.20 -18.12
CA LEU A 197 31.23 44.16 -19.58
C LEU A 197 29.88 43.82 -20.20
N ASP A 198 29.30 42.69 -19.79
CA ASP A 198 27.96 42.26 -20.21
C ASP A 198 27.34 41.33 -19.16
N ALA A 199 26.57 41.93 -18.24
CA ALA A 199 25.88 41.20 -17.16
C ALA A 199 24.98 40.05 -17.67
N ARG A 200 24.49 40.11 -18.92
CA ARG A 200 23.58 39.09 -19.48
C ARG A 200 24.31 37.81 -19.92
N LYS A 201 25.61 37.91 -20.21
CA LYS A 201 26.44 36.76 -20.61
C LYS A 201 27.19 36.14 -19.42
N ALA A 202 27.04 36.71 -18.23
CA ALA A 202 27.60 36.15 -17.01
C ALA A 202 26.87 34.86 -16.62
N GLY A 203 27.62 33.75 -16.59
CA GLY A 203 27.14 32.44 -16.16
C GLY A 203 27.38 32.17 -14.66
N PRO A 204 27.18 30.91 -14.20
CA PRO A 204 27.39 30.49 -12.80
C PRO A 204 28.70 30.98 -12.12
N PRO A 205 29.85 31.10 -12.83
CA PRO A 205 31.08 31.61 -12.21
C PRO A 205 31.00 33.05 -11.67
N ALA A 206 30.04 33.86 -12.12
CA ALA A 206 29.82 35.21 -11.59
C ALA A 206 29.26 35.15 -10.16
N ASP A 207 28.36 34.21 -9.89
CA ASP A 207 27.83 33.97 -8.54
C ASP A 207 28.90 33.43 -7.59
N ILE A 208 29.81 32.58 -8.10
CA ILE A 208 30.97 32.10 -7.34
C ILE A 208 31.88 33.26 -6.92
N TYR A 209 32.11 34.24 -7.80
CA TYR A 209 32.85 35.45 -7.46
C TYR A 209 32.15 36.25 -6.35
N ALA A 210 30.83 36.44 -6.48
CA ALA A 210 30.04 37.15 -5.49
C ALA A 210 30.02 36.42 -4.13
N LEU A 211 29.94 35.07 -4.12
CA LEU A 211 30.09 34.26 -2.91
C LEU A 211 31.45 34.45 -2.25
N GLY A 212 32.53 34.58 -3.03
CA GLY A 212 33.86 34.91 -2.48
C GLY A 212 33.89 36.28 -1.81
N ALA A 213 33.28 37.30 -2.43
CA ALA A 213 33.18 38.64 -1.84
C ALA A 213 32.30 38.66 -0.57
N LEU A 214 31.19 37.92 -0.58
CA LEU A 214 30.29 37.76 0.57
C LEU A 214 30.97 37.00 1.70
N THR A 215 31.73 35.94 1.40
CA THR A 215 32.54 35.19 2.36
C THR A 215 33.53 36.12 3.08
N TYR A 216 34.23 36.98 2.33
CA TYR A 216 35.15 37.96 2.91
C TYR A 216 34.44 38.90 3.87
N GLU A 217 33.28 39.43 3.49
CA GLU A 217 32.52 40.36 4.34
C GLU A 217 31.93 39.69 5.57
N VAL A 218 31.42 38.46 5.44
CA VAL A 218 30.90 37.68 6.56
C VAL A 218 31.97 37.48 7.65
N LEU A 219 33.23 37.29 7.26
CA LEU A 219 34.34 37.05 8.17
C LEU A 219 35.03 38.33 8.67
N SER A 220 35.07 39.40 7.87
CA SER A 220 35.76 40.65 8.23
C SER A 220 34.82 41.78 8.69
N GLY A 221 33.52 41.64 8.44
CA GLY A 221 32.48 42.65 8.69
C GLY A 221 32.46 43.78 7.66
N LYS A 222 33.29 43.72 6.60
CA LYS A 222 33.37 44.76 5.55
C LYS A 222 33.59 44.13 4.18
N PRO A 223 33.03 44.68 3.09
CA PRO A 223 33.26 44.15 1.75
C PRO A 223 34.74 44.25 1.35
N PRO A 224 35.23 43.38 0.45
CA PRO A 224 36.65 43.32 0.07
C PRO A 224 37.15 44.60 -0.62
N PHE A 225 36.26 45.33 -1.30
CA PHE A 225 36.58 46.57 -1.99
C PHE A 225 35.53 47.64 -1.68
N THR A 226 36.00 48.83 -1.35
CA THR A 226 35.19 50.05 -1.19
C THR A 226 35.82 51.18 -2.00
N GLY A 227 35.03 52.17 -2.42
CA GLY A 227 35.50 53.29 -3.23
C GLY A 227 34.56 54.49 -3.16
N ARG A 228 35.03 55.65 -3.59
CA ARG A 228 34.28 56.92 -3.60
C ARG A 228 33.35 57.04 -4.82
N SER A 229 33.51 56.17 -5.82
CA SER A 229 32.65 56.11 -7.01
C SER A 229 32.47 54.68 -7.51
N VAL A 230 31.39 54.43 -8.27
CA VAL A 230 31.11 53.13 -8.90
C VAL A 230 32.25 52.70 -9.83
N MET A 231 32.82 53.64 -10.59
CA MET A 231 33.96 53.36 -11.48
C MET A 231 35.22 52.94 -10.72
N GLU A 232 35.46 53.52 -9.54
CA GLU A 232 36.57 53.12 -8.68
C GLU A 232 36.39 51.69 -8.17
N ILE A 233 35.18 51.34 -7.72
CA ILE A 233 34.84 49.98 -7.28
C ILE A 233 34.98 48.98 -8.43
N ALA A 234 34.48 49.31 -9.62
CA ALA A 234 34.64 48.48 -10.82
C ALA A 234 36.12 48.25 -11.17
N ALA A 235 36.96 49.29 -11.09
CA ALA A 235 38.39 49.18 -11.33
C ALA A 235 39.10 48.28 -10.29
N LEU A 236 38.69 48.35 -9.02
CA LEU A 236 39.18 47.47 -7.96
C LEU A 236 38.80 46.01 -8.23
N HIS A 237 37.54 45.74 -8.54
CA HIS A 237 37.07 44.40 -8.90
C HIS A 237 37.80 43.86 -10.13
N ALA A 238 38.09 44.68 -11.14
CA ALA A 238 38.78 44.25 -12.36
C ALA A 238 40.27 43.93 -12.17
N ARG A 239 40.97 44.61 -11.24
CA ARG A 239 42.45 44.59 -11.18
C ARG A 239 43.05 44.15 -9.86
N LYS A 240 42.43 44.49 -8.73
CA LYS A 240 43.03 44.28 -7.40
C LYS A 240 42.68 42.89 -6.87
N ALA A 241 43.66 42.19 -6.30
CA ALA A 241 43.40 40.96 -5.53
C ALA A 241 42.60 41.29 -4.26
N PRO A 242 41.72 40.39 -3.79
CA PRO A 242 41.04 40.62 -2.51
C PRO A 242 42.09 40.77 -1.38
N PRO A 243 41.85 41.64 -0.39
CA PRO A 243 42.73 41.72 0.78
C PRO A 243 42.78 40.37 1.51
N ALA A 244 43.88 40.10 2.23
CA ALA A 244 43.95 38.96 3.13
C ALA A 244 43.22 39.30 4.44
N LEU A 245 42.49 38.32 4.99
CA LEU A 245 41.88 38.40 6.31
C LEU A 245 42.95 38.37 7.41
N GLY A 246 44.05 37.63 7.21
CA GLY A 246 45.18 37.55 8.16
C GLY A 246 44.85 36.76 9.43
N GLU A 247 45.74 36.79 10.42
CA GLU A 247 45.49 36.14 11.72
C GLU A 247 44.24 36.74 12.40
N PRO A 248 43.35 35.91 13.01
CA PRO A 248 43.51 34.49 13.35
C PRO A 248 42.98 33.49 12.30
N PHE A 249 42.69 33.90 11.08
CA PHE A 249 42.12 33.02 10.06
C PHE A 249 43.17 32.09 9.43
N PRO A 250 42.85 30.80 9.17
CA PRO A 250 43.77 29.91 8.48
C PRO A 250 44.10 30.40 7.05
N PRO A 251 45.35 30.29 6.58
CA PRO A 251 45.75 30.73 5.24
C PRO A 251 44.94 30.10 4.09
N GLY A 252 44.37 28.92 4.31
CA GLY A 252 43.50 28.27 3.34
C GLY A 252 42.23 29.07 3.03
N ILE A 253 41.72 29.84 4.00
CA ILE A 253 40.50 30.65 3.82
C ILE A 253 40.79 31.80 2.86
N ASP A 254 41.91 32.48 3.04
CA ASP A 254 42.39 33.51 2.11
C ASP A 254 42.61 32.95 0.70
N ALA A 255 43.18 31.74 0.60
CA ALA A 255 43.36 31.06 -0.68
C ALA A 255 42.01 30.73 -1.35
N ALA A 256 41.02 30.28 -0.59
CA ALA A 256 39.68 29.98 -1.10
C ALA A 256 38.96 31.23 -1.60
N ILE A 257 39.00 32.33 -0.83
CA ILE A 257 38.43 33.63 -1.24
C ILE A 257 39.15 34.16 -2.49
N ALA A 258 40.48 34.11 -2.53
CA ALA A 258 41.27 34.56 -3.66
C ALA A 258 40.97 33.77 -4.96
N LYS A 259 40.79 32.45 -4.85
CA LYS A 259 40.41 31.60 -5.99
C LYS A 259 38.99 31.88 -6.46
N ALA A 260 38.01 32.01 -5.55
CA ALA A 260 36.64 32.39 -5.91
C ALA A 260 36.58 33.75 -6.62
N MET A 261 37.36 34.72 -6.14
CA MET A 261 37.44 36.08 -6.68
C MET A 261 38.50 36.26 -7.79
N ALA A 262 38.96 35.17 -8.41
CA ALA A 262 39.93 35.24 -9.50
C ALA A 262 39.35 36.03 -10.69
N LYS A 263 40.16 36.89 -11.31
CA LYS A 263 39.66 37.82 -12.34
C LYS A 263 39.27 37.11 -13.63
N ARG A 264 39.98 36.03 -13.98
CA ARG A 264 39.67 35.17 -15.11
C ARG A 264 38.76 34.03 -14.64
N VAL A 265 37.64 33.84 -15.35
CA VAL A 265 36.63 32.80 -15.04
C VAL A 265 37.23 31.39 -14.91
N PRO A 266 38.12 30.91 -15.80
CA PRO A 266 38.69 29.56 -15.69
C PRO A 266 39.57 29.33 -14.45
N ASN A 267 39.96 30.40 -13.75
CA ASN A 267 40.78 30.30 -12.53
C ASN A 267 39.93 30.24 -11.26
N ARG A 268 38.59 30.28 -11.37
CA ARG A 268 37.67 30.14 -10.25
C ARG A 268 37.33 28.66 -10.02
N TYR A 269 36.58 28.39 -8.95
CA TYR A 269 35.94 27.08 -8.78
C TYR A 269 34.94 26.82 -9.90
N ALA A 270 34.79 25.54 -10.28
CA ALA A 270 33.84 25.17 -11.34
C ALA A 270 32.39 25.24 -10.82
N THR A 271 32.18 24.97 -9.53
CA THR A 271 30.86 25.00 -8.88
C THR A 271 30.91 25.74 -7.55
N ALA A 272 29.74 26.19 -7.06
CA ALA A 272 29.63 26.73 -5.70
C ALA A 272 29.92 25.66 -4.63
N LEU A 273 29.60 24.38 -4.88
CA LEU A 273 29.94 23.28 -3.97
C LEU A 273 31.44 23.15 -3.74
N GLU A 274 32.25 23.22 -4.80
CA GLU A 274 33.72 23.18 -4.69
C GLU A 274 34.27 24.33 -3.83
N LEU A 275 33.65 25.53 -3.92
CA LEU A 275 33.99 26.63 -3.02
C LEU A 275 33.63 26.29 -1.56
N GLY A 276 32.44 25.74 -1.33
CA GLY A 276 32.01 25.30 0.01
C GLY A 276 32.94 24.23 0.60
N GLU A 277 33.39 23.26 -0.21
CA GLU A 277 34.36 22.24 0.18
C GLU A 277 35.72 22.84 0.49
N ALA A 278 36.23 23.74 -0.35
CA ALA A 278 37.48 24.42 -0.10
C ALA A 278 37.44 25.26 1.19
N LEU A 279 36.33 25.96 1.47
CA LEU A 279 36.14 26.68 2.74
C LEU A 279 36.09 25.72 3.93
N ARG A 280 35.45 24.57 3.77
CA ARG A 280 35.40 23.51 4.80
C ARG A 280 36.79 23.00 5.13
N GLU A 281 37.56 22.57 4.13
CA GLU A 281 38.93 22.07 4.27
C GLU A 281 39.86 23.13 4.87
N ALA A 282 39.78 24.35 4.34
CA ALA A 282 40.61 25.46 4.78
C ALA A 282 40.37 25.91 6.22
N SER A 283 39.16 25.70 6.75
CA SER A 283 38.79 26.21 8.08
C SER A 283 39.58 25.58 9.23
N GLY A 284 40.31 24.49 9.01
CA GLY A 284 41.12 23.82 10.04
C GLY A 284 40.30 23.19 11.17
N PHE A 285 38.98 23.40 11.20
CA PHE A 285 38.03 22.57 11.92
C PHE A 285 38.02 21.21 11.23
N ALA A 286 38.93 20.33 11.66
CA ALA A 286 38.81 18.92 11.39
C ALA A 286 37.46 18.44 11.97
N LEU A 287 36.41 18.48 11.16
CA LEU A 287 35.45 17.39 11.21
C LEU A 287 36.29 16.18 10.77
N GLU A 288 36.67 15.33 11.74
CA GLU A 288 37.11 13.96 11.47
C GLU A 288 36.38 13.48 10.22
N GLY A 289 37.13 13.10 9.18
CA GLY A 289 36.56 12.66 7.90
C GLY A 289 35.36 11.77 8.19
N VAL A 290 34.18 12.20 7.75
CA VAL A 290 32.91 11.62 8.22
C VAL A 290 32.77 10.23 7.62
N ASN A 291 33.37 9.23 8.25
CA ASN A 291 33.17 7.84 7.90
C ASN A 291 31.76 7.46 8.40
N LEU A 292 30.74 7.82 7.61
CA LEU A 292 29.37 7.40 7.84
C LEU A 292 29.29 5.89 7.58
N PRO A 293 28.58 5.13 8.40
CA PRO A 293 28.29 3.73 8.10
C PRO A 293 27.59 3.63 6.74
N GLN A 294 28.17 2.87 5.81
CA GLN A 294 27.61 2.60 4.49
C GLN A 294 27.22 1.12 4.36
N LEU A 295 26.35 0.84 3.39
CA LEU A 295 26.10 -0.53 2.95
C LEU A 295 27.34 -1.09 2.25
N ASP A 296 27.52 -2.41 2.32
CA ASP A 296 28.58 -3.07 1.56
C ASP A 296 28.39 -2.84 0.05
N GLU A 297 29.49 -2.63 -0.65
CA GLU A 297 29.52 -2.19 -2.05
C GLU A 297 28.76 -3.15 -2.98
N LEU A 298 28.95 -4.46 -2.79
CA LEU A 298 28.28 -5.48 -3.60
C LEU A 298 26.76 -5.48 -3.41
N THR A 299 26.27 -5.43 -2.16
CA THR A 299 24.84 -5.37 -1.88
C THR A 299 24.23 -4.06 -2.34
N ARG A 300 24.94 -2.94 -2.16
CA ARG A 300 24.52 -1.61 -2.61
C ARG A 300 24.30 -1.57 -4.13
N ASP A 301 25.31 -1.97 -4.91
CA ASP A 301 25.25 -1.91 -6.37
C ASP A 301 24.17 -2.84 -6.94
N GLU A 302 24.01 -4.02 -6.34
CA GLU A 302 22.97 -4.96 -6.71
C GLU A 302 21.57 -4.37 -6.46
N LEU A 303 21.33 -3.76 -5.30
CA LEU A 303 20.04 -3.16 -4.96
C LEU A 303 19.71 -1.91 -5.80
N ILE A 304 20.68 -1.02 -5.99
CA ILE A 304 20.56 0.16 -6.85
C ILE A 304 20.16 -0.23 -8.28
N THR A 305 20.59 -1.42 -8.74
CA THR A 305 20.33 -1.87 -10.11
C THR A 305 19.07 -2.71 -10.24
N ARG A 306 18.76 -3.57 -9.27
CA ARG A 306 17.78 -4.66 -9.42
C ARG A 306 16.64 -4.66 -8.41
N ALA A 307 16.71 -3.85 -7.36
CA ALA A 307 15.57 -3.73 -6.44
C ALA A 307 14.40 -3.01 -7.13
N PRO A 308 13.15 -3.20 -6.67
CA PRO A 308 12.06 -2.31 -7.04
C PRO A 308 12.48 -0.85 -6.86
N GLN A 309 12.20 0.00 -7.85
CA GLN A 309 12.73 1.38 -7.93
C GLN A 309 12.68 2.18 -6.61
N PRO A 310 11.63 2.13 -5.77
CA PRO A 310 11.61 2.96 -4.57
C PRO A 310 12.63 2.54 -3.52
N ILE A 311 12.86 1.23 -3.43
CA ILE A 311 13.91 0.68 -2.56
C ILE A 311 15.27 1.07 -3.13
N ALA A 312 15.45 0.98 -4.45
CA ALA A 312 16.69 1.37 -5.12
C ALA A 312 17.03 2.86 -4.92
N GLU A 313 16.04 3.75 -5.04
CA GLU A 313 16.20 5.20 -4.82
C GLU A 313 16.49 5.53 -3.36
N ALA A 314 15.82 4.86 -2.41
CA ALA A 314 16.10 5.06 -1.00
C ALA A 314 17.51 4.57 -0.60
N VAL A 315 17.97 3.46 -1.19
CA VAL A 315 19.36 2.98 -1.03
C VAL A 315 20.35 3.97 -1.64
N ALA A 316 20.08 4.50 -2.83
CA ALA A 316 20.94 5.51 -3.46
C ALA A 316 21.01 6.81 -2.65
N ALA A 317 19.90 7.25 -2.05
CA ALA A 317 19.88 8.42 -1.16
C ALA A 317 20.72 8.21 0.11
N LEU A 318 20.72 6.99 0.67
CA LEU A 318 21.56 6.65 1.82
C LEU A 318 23.06 6.66 1.46
N ASP A 319 23.41 6.18 0.27
CA ASP A 319 24.79 6.20 -0.23
C ASP A 319 25.30 7.62 -0.56
N ALA A 320 24.41 8.46 -1.08
CA ALA A 320 24.70 9.86 -1.38
C ALA A 320 24.82 10.74 -0.14
N ALA A 321 24.38 10.28 1.04
CA ALA A 321 24.40 11.07 2.26
C ALA A 321 25.83 11.50 2.65
N ARG A 322 26.01 12.80 2.93
CA ARG A 322 27.31 13.38 3.31
C ARG A 322 27.38 13.84 4.76
N THR A 323 26.25 13.87 5.46
CA THR A 323 26.16 14.30 6.86
C THR A 323 25.37 13.31 7.72
N PRO A 324 25.63 13.19 9.04
CA PRO A 324 24.87 12.28 9.90
C PRO A 324 23.35 12.53 9.88
N PRO A 325 22.83 13.78 9.90
CA PRO A 325 21.40 14.03 9.77
C PRO A 325 20.81 13.54 8.44
N GLN A 326 21.51 13.77 7.32
CA GLN A 326 21.09 13.26 6.01
C GLN A 326 21.07 11.72 5.98
N ALA A 327 22.11 11.06 6.50
CA ALA A 327 22.16 9.60 6.54
C ALA A 327 21.06 8.99 7.43
N ARG A 328 20.73 9.64 8.54
CA ARG A 328 19.60 9.25 9.40
C ARG A 328 18.26 9.38 8.68
N GLU A 329 18.06 10.48 7.97
CA GLU A 329 16.84 10.70 7.19
C GLU A 329 16.69 9.68 6.06
N ALA A 330 17.78 9.45 5.31
CA ALA A 330 17.82 8.48 4.23
C ALA A 330 17.63 7.03 4.72
N LEU A 331 18.19 6.68 5.89
CA LEU A 331 17.95 5.40 6.55
C LEU A 331 16.44 5.19 6.80
N TRP A 332 15.78 6.16 7.44
CA TRP A 332 14.35 6.04 7.73
C TRP A 332 13.49 6.08 6.47
N HIS A 333 13.91 6.80 5.44
CA HIS A 333 13.28 6.76 4.13
C HIS A 333 13.36 5.35 3.51
N ALA A 334 14.50 4.67 3.62
CA ALA A 334 14.67 3.29 3.17
C ALA A 334 13.80 2.30 3.97
N VAL A 335 13.74 2.44 5.30
CA VAL A 335 12.88 1.60 6.15
C VAL A 335 11.40 1.76 5.77
N ARG A 336 10.91 3.01 5.64
CA ARG A 336 9.53 3.28 5.22
C ARG A 336 9.24 2.71 3.83
N SER A 337 10.13 2.94 2.87
CA SER A 337 9.99 2.44 1.50
C SER A 337 9.91 0.91 1.45
N CYS A 338 10.72 0.22 2.24
CA CYS A 338 10.70 -1.25 2.30
C CYS A 338 9.40 -1.77 2.92
N THR A 339 9.02 -1.28 4.11
CA THR A 339 7.85 -1.82 4.82
C THR A 339 6.56 -1.51 4.10
N GLN A 340 6.43 -0.31 3.55
CA GLN A 340 5.29 0.05 2.72
C GLN A 340 5.23 -0.93 1.53
N TYR A 341 6.35 -1.20 0.83
CA TYR A 341 6.35 -1.95 -0.45
C TYR A 341 5.84 -3.37 -0.23
N ILE A 342 6.38 -4.00 0.80
CA ILE A 342 5.97 -5.31 1.28
C ILE A 342 4.48 -5.29 1.64
N GLY A 343 4.00 -4.24 2.31
CA GLY A 343 2.59 -4.04 2.65
C GLY A 343 1.67 -3.96 1.44
N LEU A 344 2.00 -3.15 0.43
CA LEU A 344 1.21 -3.06 -0.80
C LEU A 344 1.20 -4.36 -1.59
N VAL A 345 2.35 -5.02 -1.74
CA VAL A 345 2.43 -6.30 -2.43
C VAL A 345 1.60 -7.35 -1.69
N ALA A 346 1.67 -7.41 -0.35
CA ALA A 346 0.85 -8.30 0.45
C ALA A 346 -0.65 -8.01 0.27
N LEU A 347 -1.05 -6.74 0.25
CA LEU A 347 -2.45 -6.32 0.04
C LEU A 347 -2.95 -6.72 -1.35
N ALA A 348 -2.18 -6.43 -2.40
CA ALA A 348 -2.51 -6.81 -3.78
C ALA A 348 -2.60 -8.33 -3.97
N CYS A 349 -1.66 -9.09 -3.40
CA CYS A 349 -1.70 -10.55 -3.41
C CYS A 349 -2.93 -11.08 -2.65
N HIS A 350 -3.24 -10.51 -1.49
CA HIS A 350 -4.37 -10.92 -0.68
C HIS A 350 -5.70 -10.75 -1.41
N VAL A 351 -5.93 -9.61 -2.08
CA VAL A 351 -7.14 -9.38 -2.90
C VAL A 351 -7.29 -10.42 -3.99
N ARG A 352 -6.18 -10.85 -4.60
CA ARG A 352 -6.20 -11.86 -5.66
C ARG A 352 -6.63 -13.23 -5.17
N VAL A 353 -6.07 -13.72 -4.06
CA VAL A 353 -6.24 -15.13 -3.62
C VAL A 353 -7.11 -15.34 -2.39
N ALA A 354 -7.27 -14.36 -1.50
CA ALA A 354 -7.96 -14.51 -0.22
C ALA A 354 -9.23 -13.65 -0.10
N GLY A 355 -10.19 -14.13 0.70
CA GLY A 355 -11.38 -13.38 1.09
C GLY A 355 -11.12 -12.55 2.36
N LYS A 356 -12.13 -11.82 2.83
CA LYS A 356 -12.08 -10.89 3.97
C LYS A 356 -11.04 -11.31 5.03
N PRO A 357 -10.04 -10.46 5.33
CA PRO A 357 -9.01 -10.82 6.29
C PRO A 357 -9.63 -11.06 7.67
N ASN A 358 -9.02 -11.98 8.43
CA ASN A 358 -9.50 -12.37 9.76
C ASN A 358 -9.53 -11.20 10.77
N ASP A 359 -8.70 -10.18 10.55
CA ASP A 359 -8.64 -8.96 11.35
C ASP A 359 -8.66 -7.73 10.41
N THR A 360 -9.74 -6.95 10.47
CA THR A 360 -9.92 -5.75 9.65
C THR A 360 -9.41 -4.48 10.32
N THR A 361 -8.98 -4.54 11.58
CA THR A 361 -8.62 -3.32 12.34
C THR A 361 -7.47 -2.53 11.71
N LEU A 362 -6.44 -3.20 11.19
CA LEU A 362 -5.33 -2.53 10.50
C LEU A 362 -5.74 -1.95 9.14
N LEU A 363 -6.71 -2.57 8.46
CA LEU A 363 -7.26 -2.04 7.21
C LEU A 363 -8.16 -0.83 7.47
N GLU A 364 -8.93 -0.85 8.55
CA GLU A 364 -9.72 0.30 9.02
C GLU A 364 -8.79 1.46 9.44
N GLN A 365 -7.70 1.18 10.15
CA GLN A 365 -6.68 2.20 10.47
C GLN A 365 -6.01 2.75 9.22
N LEU A 366 -5.64 1.89 8.26
CA LEU A 366 -5.10 2.29 6.97
C LEU A 366 -6.08 3.20 6.22
N ARG A 367 -7.38 2.90 6.27
CA ARG A 367 -8.46 3.72 5.69
C ARG A 367 -8.58 5.09 6.33
N ASP A 368 -8.58 5.12 7.67
CA ASP A 368 -9.04 6.30 8.41
C ASP A 368 -7.88 7.25 8.76
N GLN A 369 -6.69 6.72 9.01
CA GLN A 369 -5.56 7.46 9.61
C GLN A 369 -4.19 7.18 8.95
N GLY A 370 -4.09 6.19 8.05
CA GLY A 370 -2.82 5.73 7.48
C GLY A 370 -2.01 4.87 8.45
N LEU A 371 -0.93 4.24 7.97
CA LEU A 371 -0.05 3.39 8.77
C LEU A 371 1.39 3.92 8.75
N ASP A 372 2.06 3.83 9.90
CA ASP A 372 3.51 4.02 10.00
C ASP A 372 4.27 2.77 9.52
N ALA A 373 5.61 2.81 9.54
CA ALA A 373 6.42 1.69 9.06
C ALA A 373 6.16 0.38 9.81
N ALA A 374 5.87 0.45 11.12
CA ALA A 374 5.56 -0.71 11.94
C ALA A 374 4.15 -1.25 11.63
N GLY A 375 3.18 -0.37 11.41
CA GLY A 375 1.83 -0.69 10.98
C GLY A 375 1.81 -1.41 9.63
N TRP A 376 2.54 -0.90 8.64
CA TRP A 376 2.67 -1.55 7.32
C TRP A 376 3.28 -2.95 7.42
N TRP A 377 4.34 -3.11 8.23
CA TRP A 377 4.96 -4.40 8.47
C TRP A 377 4.01 -5.39 9.15
N LYS A 378 3.27 -4.93 10.17
CA LYS A 378 2.26 -5.73 10.87
C LYS A 378 1.13 -6.14 9.92
N LEU A 379 0.64 -5.22 9.11
CA LEU A 379 -0.40 -5.49 8.11
C LEU A 379 0.05 -6.58 7.14
N ALA A 380 1.24 -6.46 6.56
CA ALA A 380 1.78 -7.46 5.63
C ALA A 380 1.84 -8.87 6.27
N ARG A 381 2.30 -8.96 7.52
CA ARG A 381 2.34 -10.21 8.28
C ARG A 381 0.95 -10.81 8.47
N GLU A 382 -0.05 -10.01 8.87
CA GLU A 382 -1.42 -10.49 9.08
C GLU A 382 -2.08 -10.93 7.77
N LEU A 383 -1.84 -10.24 6.66
CA LEU A 383 -2.34 -10.61 5.33
C LEU A 383 -1.72 -11.92 4.82
N CYS A 384 -0.46 -12.21 5.19
CA CYS A 384 0.22 -13.46 4.85
C CYS A 384 -0.09 -14.61 5.83
N ARG A 385 -0.62 -14.32 7.03
CA ARG A 385 -0.88 -15.33 8.07
C ARG A 385 -1.75 -16.51 7.61
N PRO A 386 -2.83 -16.34 6.81
CA PRO A 386 -3.62 -17.46 6.30
C PRO A 386 -2.81 -18.47 5.47
N PHE A 387 -1.65 -18.04 4.94
CA PHE A 387 -0.79 -18.86 4.08
C PHE A 387 0.38 -19.49 4.83
N ALA A 388 0.53 -19.27 6.14
CA ALA A 388 1.70 -19.69 6.91
C ALA A 388 2.00 -21.21 6.82
N ALA A 389 0.97 -22.05 6.70
CA ALA A 389 1.11 -23.50 6.56
C ALA A 389 1.19 -23.99 5.10
N ILE A 390 0.92 -23.11 4.13
CA ILE A 390 0.71 -23.42 2.71
C ILE A 390 1.25 -22.29 1.83
N ALA A 391 2.51 -21.91 2.04
CA ALA A 391 3.13 -20.75 1.41
C ALA A 391 3.00 -20.76 -0.13
N ASP A 392 3.09 -21.93 -0.76
CA ASP A 392 2.96 -22.13 -2.21
C ASP A 392 1.59 -21.74 -2.81
N ALA A 393 0.54 -21.61 -1.97
CA ALA A 393 -0.76 -21.11 -2.39
C ALA A 393 -0.80 -19.58 -2.52
N HIS A 394 0.16 -18.87 -1.92
CA HIS A 394 0.28 -17.42 -2.05
C HIS A 394 0.90 -17.07 -3.41
N PRO A 395 0.48 -15.99 -4.11
CA PRO A 395 1.08 -15.57 -5.37
C PRO A 395 2.59 -15.32 -5.30
N MET A 396 3.07 -14.99 -4.09
CA MET A 396 4.47 -14.79 -3.76
C MET A 396 4.83 -15.62 -2.50
N PRO A 397 5.17 -16.91 -2.63
CA PRO A 397 5.45 -17.79 -1.48
C PRO A 397 6.60 -17.29 -0.58
N GLU A 398 7.62 -16.69 -1.18
CA GLU A 398 8.79 -16.12 -0.52
C GLU A 398 8.40 -14.97 0.43
N LEU A 399 7.31 -14.26 0.14
CA LEU A 399 6.75 -13.23 1.02
C LEU A 399 6.12 -13.85 2.28
N VAL A 400 5.52 -15.05 2.17
CA VAL A 400 5.01 -15.79 3.34
C VAL A 400 6.19 -16.32 4.15
N GLY A 401 7.17 -16.91 3.47
CA GLY A 401 8.42 -17.37 4.10
C GLY A 401 9.15 -16.26 4.85
N LEU A 402 9.06 -15.01 4.37
CA LEU A 402 9.57 -13.83 5.05
C LEU A 402 9.13 -13.72 6.52
N PHE A 403 7.88 -14.07 6.82
CA PHE A 403 7.26 -13.89 8.13
C PHE A 403 7.20 -15.17 8.96
N PHE A 404 7.06 -16.33 8.31
CA PHE A 404 6.70 -17.59 8.98
C PHE A 404 7.71 -18.73 8.80
N GLU A 405 8.65 -18.65 7.86
CA GLU A 405 9.81 -19.56 7.87
C GLU A 405 10.79 -19.14 8.96
N ASP A 406 11.58 -20.09 9.45
CA ASP A 406 12.49 -19.92 10.58
C ASP A 406 13.76 -19.13 10.20
N ARG A 407 13.56 -17.89 9.74
CA ARG A 407 14.62 -16.91 9.44
C ARG A 407 14.75 -15.94 10.63
N ALA A 408 15.45 -16.39 11.66
CA ALA A 408 15.79 -15.55 12.82
C ALA A 408 16.39 -14.18 12.40
N VAL A 409 17.16 -14.15 11.30
CA VAL A 409 17.90 -12.98 10.84
C VAL A 409 17.03 -11.77 10.47
N LEU A 410 15.97 -11.96 9.67
CA LEU A 410 15.14 -10.83 9.23
C LEU A 410 14.23 -10.34 10.36
N ARG A 411 13.66 -11.27 11.12
CA ARG A 411 12.83 -10.95 12.27
C ARG A 411 13.62 -10.10 13.27
N THR A 412 14.86 -10.50 13.58
CA THR A 412 15.77 -9.71 14.41
C THR A 412 16.13 -8.37 13.78
N ALA A 413 16.42 -8.31 12.48
CA ALA A 413 16.77 -7.05 11.81
C ALA A 413 15.61 -6.03 11.78
N MET A 414 14.40 -6.48 11.46
CA MET A 414 13.21 -5.62 11.43
C MET A 414 12.70 -5.29 12.83
N GLU A 415 12.82 -6.19 13.82
CA GLU A 415 12.60 -5.85 15.23
C GLU A 415 13.57 -4.77 15.70
N ILE A 416 14.84 -4.82 15.31
CA ILE A 416 15.82 -3.78 15.67
C ILE A 416 15.45 -2.40 15.09
N LEU A 417 14.87 -2.36 13.89
CA LEU A 417 14.53 -1.12 13.17
C LEU A 417 13.14 -0.57 13.49
N LEU A 418 12.14 -1.45 13.72
CA LEU A 418 10.74 -1.08 13.92
C LEU A 418 10.32 -1.06 15.39
N ASP A 419 11.05 -1.75 16.27
CA ASP A 419 10.89 -1.67 17.72
C ASP A 419 12.07 -0.86 18.31
N THR A 420 11.77 -0.12 19.37
CA THR A 420 12.58 0.98 19.97
C THR A 420 13.91 0.57 20.63
N ARG A 421 14.42 -0.64 20.34
CA ARG A 421 15.65 -1.18 20.95
C ARG A 421 16.88 -0.36 20.58
N ILE A 422 16.86 0.29 19.42
CA ILE A 422 17.79 1.38 19.09
C ILE A 422 17.00 2.69 19.17
N LYS A 423 17.26 3.49 20.21
CA LYS A 423 16.64 4.81 20.34
C LYS A 423 17.19 5.75 19.27
N ASP A 424 16.32 6.14 18.33
CA ASP A 424 16.61 7.23 17.42
C ASP A 424 16.91 8.50 18.24
N PRO A 425 18.10 9.10 18.11
CA PRO A 425 18.44 10.31 18.86
C PRO A 425 17.62 11.54 18.42
N GLY A 426 16.90 11.45 17.30
CA GLY A 426 15.99 12.49 16.81
C GLY A 426 16.66 13.48 15.85
N PRO A 427 15.87 14.34 15.18
CA PRO A 427 16.36 15.25 14.14
C PRO A 427 17.26 16.36 14.64
N ASN A 428 17.19 16.66 15.93
CA ASN A 428 17.96 17.75 16.56
C ASN A 428 19.16 17.24 17.38
N ALA A 429 19.49 15.95 17.32
CA ALA A 429 20.61 15.39 18.05
C ALA A 429 21.96 15.83 17.48
N ASN A 430 23.00 15.77 18.32
CA ASN A 430 24.35 16.05 17.87
C ASN A 430 24.85 14.96 16.89
N ALA A 431 25.82 15.34 16.05
CA ALA A 431 26.40 14.46 15.03
C ALA A 431 27.07 13.19 15.60
N GLY A 432 27.55 13.21 16.85
CA GLY A 432 28.17 12.06 17.49
C GLY A 432 27.18 10.96 17.84
N ASP A 433 26.04 11.35 18.41
CA ASP A 433 24.97 10.42 18.80
C ASP A 433 24.27 9.82 17.57
N ILE A 434 24.05 10.63 16.53
CA ILE A 434 23.53 10.14 15.25
C ILE A 434 24.49 9.12 14.62
N ARG A 435 25.82 9.36 14.68
CA ARG A 435 26.81 8.39 14.16
C ARG A 435 26.77 7.06 14.92
N LYS A 436 26.73 7.08 16.25
CA LYS A 436 26.59 5.85 17.07
C LYS A 436 25.32 5.08 16.73
N PHE A 437 24.21 5.80 16.55
CA PHE A 437 22.94 5.23 16.10
C PHE A 437 23.06 4.56 14.72
N LEU A 438 23.67 5.25 13.75
CA LEU A 438 23.80 4.77 12.36
C LEU A 438 24.59 3.47 12.25
N VAL A 439 25.59 3.21 13.12
CA VAL A 439 26.40 1.98 13.06
C VAL A 439 25.54 0.73 13.21
N GLY A 440 24.64 0.72 14.21
CA GLY A 440 23.72 -0.40 14.43
C GLY A 440 22.60 -0.43 13.40
N ALA A 441 22.03 0.73 13.08
CA ALA A 441 20.85 0.82 12.23
C ALA A 441 21.14 0.49 10.75
N VAL A 442 22.27 0.94 10.19
CA VAL A 442 22.66 0.60 8.81
C VAL A 442 22.96 -0.90 8.67
N SER A 443 23.59 -1.52 9.67
CA SER A 443 23.84 -2.97 9.70
C SER A 443 22.53 -3.79 9.76
N ALA A 444 21.57 -3.34 10.56
CA ALA A 444 20.24 -3.94 10.60
C ALA A 444 19.52 -3.78 9.25
N LEU A 445 19.57 -2.59 8.64
CA LEU A 445 18.98 -2.34 7.32
C LEU A 445 19.62 -3.22 6.24
N ALA A 446 20.94 -3.36 6.22
CA ALA A 446 21.64 -4.25 5.29
C ALA A 446 21.16 -5.70 5.42
N SER A 447 20.97 -6.17 6.65
CA SER A 447 20.47 -7.51 6.94
C SER A 447 19.02 -7.70 6.48
N ALA A 448 18.18 -6.68 6.67
CA ALA A 448 16.81 -6.69 6.16
C ALA A 448 16.78 -6.71 4.62
N LEU A 449 17.53 -5.83 3.95
CA LEU A 449 17.60 -5.73 2.49
C LEU A 449 18.09 -7.04 1.84
N ARG A 450 19.06 -7.74 2.46
CA ARG A 450 19.51 -9.07 1.99
C ARG A 450 18.39 -10.11 2.03
N ALA A 451 17.55 -10.09 3.06
CA ALA A 451 16.40 -10.98 3.14
C ALA A 451 15.29 -10.62 2.15
N LEU A 452 15.25 -9.37 1.65
CA LEU A 452 14.35 -8.91 0.59
C LEU A 452 14.86 -9.17 -0.84
N LYS A 453 15.99 -9.86 -1.00
CA LYS A 453 16.58 -10.16 -2.33
C LYS A 453 15.62 -10.91 -3.26
N PHE A 454 14.68 -11.69 -2.73
CA PHE A 454 13.67 -12.39 -3.54
C PHE A 454 12.78 -11.43 -4.35
N LEU A 455 12.61 -10.17 -3.93
CA LEU A 455 11.83 -9.17 -4.66
C LEU A 455 12.38 -8.92 -6.08
N GLN A 456 13.66 -9.20 -6.32
CA GLN A 456 14.27 -9.07 -7.65
C GLN A 456 13.76 -10.10 -8.66
N ALA A 457 13.16 -11.20 -8.19
CA ALA A 457 12.51 -12.18 -9.07
C ALA A 457 11.16 -11.70 -9.61
N TYR A 458 10.65 -10.59 -9.07
CA TYR A 458 9.34 -10.02 -9.37
C TYR A 458 9.50 -8.62 -9.93
N ARG A 459 9.26 -8.50 -11.24
CA ARG A 459 9.49 -7.26 -11.97
C ARG A 459 8.28 -6.36 -11.79
N LEU A 460 8.52 -5.16 -11.30
CA LEU A 460 7.52 -4.09 -11.28
C LEU A 460 7.39 -3.53 -12.70
N VAL A 461 6.20 -3.63 -13.27
CA VAL A 461 5.92 -3.26 -14.65
C VAL A 461 4.75 -2.30 -14.74
N VAL A 462 4.87 -1.31 -15.61
CA VAL A 462 3.81 -0.35 -15.93
C VAL A 462 3.39 -0.57 -17.36
N THR A 463 2.11 -0.81 -17.60
CA THR A 463 1.62 -1.05 -18.96
C THR A 463 1.45 0.25 -19.73
N THR A 464 1.85 0.25 -20.99
CA THR A 464 1.50 1.28 -21.99
C THR A 464 0.55 0.65 -23.02
N GLU A 465 0.02 1.44 -23.95
CA GLU A 465 -0.82 0.93 -25.05
C GLU A 465 -0.13 -0.16 -25.89
N THR A 466 1.21 -0.19 -25.91
CA THR A 466 1.99 -1.05 -26.84
C THR A 466 2.84 -2.12 -26.16
N HIS A 467 3.33 -1.88 -24.95
CA HIS A 467 4.23 -2.78 -24.20
C HIS A 467 4.24 -2.47 -22.70
N GLY A 468 4.84 -3.34 -21.87
CA GLY A 468 5.12 -3.02 -20.47
C GLY A 468 6.49 -2.37 -20.31
N GLU A 469 6.62 -1.36 -19.46
CA GLU A 469 7.89 -0.75 -19.06
C GLU A 469 8.32 -1.28 -17.69
N GLU A 470 9.61 -1.60 -17.53
CA GLU A 470 10.18 -2.09 -16.28
C GLU A 470 10.65 -0.96 -15.36
N TRP A 471 10.21 -1.01 -14.09
CA TRP A 471 10.48 -0.01 -13.05
C TRP A 471 11.33 -0.61 -11.92
N MET A 472 12.44 -1.20 -12.32
CA MET A 472 13.48 -1.75 -11.44
C MET A 472 14.73 -0.85 -11.47
N GLY A 473 15.42 -0.76 -10.34
CA GLY A 473 16.61 0.06 -10.16
C GLY A 473 16.35 1.57 -10.12
N VAL A 474 17.43 2.35 -9.94
CA VAL A 474 17.36 3.82 -9.93
C VAL A 474 16.90 4.35 -11.29
N ARG A 475 16.17 5.46 -11.27
CA ARG A 475 15.59 6.14 -12.42
C ARG A 475 16.55 6.28 -13.61
N ARG A 476 16.03 5.99 -14.81
CA ARG A 476 16.73 6.15 -16.10
C ARG A 476 15.86 6.86 -17.13
N PRO A 477 16.44 7.60 -18.09
CA PRO A 477 15.69 8.26 -19.15
C PRO A 477 14.97 7.30 -20.10
N ALA A 478 15.46 6.06 -20.25
CA ALA A 478 14.85 5.01 -21.06
C ALA A 478 14.61 3.77 -20.19
N ARG A 479 13.35 3.34 -20.09
CA ARG A 479 12.94 2.12 -19.39
C ARG A 479 13.03 0.90 -20.31
N ALA A 480 13.33 -0.26 -19.73
CA ALA A 480 13.39 -1.51 -20.47
C ALA A 480 11.97 -2.00 -20.80
N ALA A 481 11.75 -2.46 -22.03
CA ALA A 481 10.48 -3.05 -22.43
C ALA A 481 10.36 -4.50 -21.91
N VAL A 482 9.16 -4.88 -21.50
CA VAL A 482 8.81 -6.20 -20.98
C VAL A 482 7.73 -6.82 -21.86
N THR A 483 7.95 -8.07 -22.27
CA THR A 483 6.91 -8.87 -22.91
C THR A 483 5.99 -9.45 -21.85
N LEU A 484 4.72 -9.09 -21.90
CA LEU A 484 3.67 -9.57 -21.00
C LEU A 484 3.01 -10.82 -21.58
N ALA A 485 2.54 -11.72 -20.70
CA ALA A 485 1.74 -12.87 -21.10
C ALA A 485 0.46 -12.44 -21.84
N ALA A 486 0.02 -13.23 -22.82
CA ALA A 486 -1.12 -12.90 -23.68
C ALA A 486 -2.46 -12.75 -22.94
N SER A 487 -2.58 -13.32 -21.74
CA SER A 487 -3.76 -13.24 -20.88
C SER A 487 -3.90 -11.90 -20.13
N ILE A 488 -2.87 -11.07 -20.12
CA ILE A 488 -2.89 -9.78 -19.42
C ILE A 488 -3.49 -8.71 -20.35
N PRO A 489 -4.61 -8.05 -19.95
CA PRO A 489 -5.18 -6.97 -20.75
C PRO A 489 -4.15 -5.86 -20.98
N LYS A 490 -3.94 -5.46 -22.24
CA LYS A 490 -3.07 -4.34 -22.64
C LYS A 490 -3.76 -2.98 -22.43
N ALA A 491 -4.37 -2.78 -21.27
CA ALA A 491 -4.85 -1.46 -20.88
C ALA A 491 -3.64 -0.60 -20.51
N ALA A 492 -3.61 0.66 -20.94
CA ALA A 492 -2.58 1.59 -20.51
C ALA A 492 -2.68 1.86 -19.01
N ASP A 493 -1.56 2.25 -18.40
CA ASP A 493 -1.47 2.80 -17.05
C ASP A 493 -1.79 1.81 -15.91
N ARG A 494 -1.66 0.50 -16.14
CA ARG A 494 -1.77 -0.50 -15.07
C ARG A 494 -0.42 -0.76 -14.40
N VAL A 495 -0.47 -0.88 -13.08
CA VAL A 495 0.69 -1.22 -12.23
C VAL A 495 0.66 -2.71 -11.95
N LEU A 496 1.63 -3.44 -12.46
CA LEU A 496 1.66 -4.90 -12.39
C LEU A 496 2.94 -5.39 -11.74
N LEU A 497 2.84 -6.48 -11.02
CA LEU A 497 3.97 -7.29 -10.59
C LEU A 497 3.97 -8.58 -11.41
N VAL A 498 5.05 -8.85 -12.12
CA VAL A 498 5.17 -10.05 -12.97
C VAL A 498 6.38 -10.89 -12.60
N ASP A 499 6.31 -12.19 -12.84
CA ASP A 499 7.45 -13.08 -12.65
C ASP A 499 8.49 -12.95 -13.79
N ALA A 500 9.56 -13.74 -13.71
CA ALA A 500 10.62 -13.76 -14.74
C ALA A 500 10.11 -14.13 -16.14
N ASN A 501 8.97 -14.81 -16.26
CA ASN A 501 8.37 -15.21 -17.54
C ASN A 501 7.34 -14.18 -18.06
N GLY A 502 7.11 -13.08 -17.32
CA GLY A 502 6.11 -12.08 -17.65
C GLY A 502 4.67 -12.49 -17.31
N ALA A 503 4.48 -13.51 -16.47
CA ALA A 503 3.18 -13.90 -15.95
C ALA A 503 2.76 -13.01 -14.78
N LEU A 504 1.47 -12.68 -14.68
CA LEU A 504 0.95 -11.81 -13.63
C LEU A 504 1.05 -12.48 -12.25
N VAL A 505 1.67 -11.77 -11.31
CA VAL A 505 1.78 -12.15 -9.89
C VAL A 505 0.78 -11.36 -9.04
N ALA A 506 0.68 -10.06 -9.25
CA ALA A 506 -0.36 -9.23 -8.64
C ALA A 506 -0.57 -7.95 -9.43
N ALA A 507 -1.81 -7.44 -9.45
CA ALA A 507 -2.11 -6.09 -9.93
C ALA A 507 -2.08 -5.11 -8.74
N LEU A 508 -1.26 -4.07 -8.84
CA LEU A 508 -1.14 -3.02 -7.82
C LEU A 508 -1.99 -1.79 -8.15
N ASP A 509 -2.69 -1.78 -9.29
CA ASP A 509 -3.55 -0.68 -9.77
C ASP A 509 -4.69 -0.28 -8.80
N LEU A 510 -5.10 -1.19 -7.91
CA LEU A 510 -6.05 -0.91 -6.83
C LEU A 510 -5.46 -0.06 -5.68
N VAL A 511 -4.14 -0.07 -5.51
CA VAL A 511 -3.44 0.52 -4.35
C VAL A 511 -2.34 1.51 -4.75
N ALA A 512 -1.99 1.51 -6.04
CA ALA A 512 -1.03 2.40 -6.67
C ALA A 512 -1.51 2.75 -8.08
N GLN A 513 -1.46 4.02 -8.47
CA GLN A 513 -1.81 4.44 -9.82
C GLN A 513 -0.76 5.41 -10.37
N PRO A 514 -0.43 5.36 -11.67
CA PRO A 514 0.39 6.39 -12.28
C PRO A 514 -0.41 7.70 -12.35
N GLY A 515 0.16 8.80 -11.85
CA GLY A 515 -0.47 10.11 -11.93
C GLY A 515 0.53 11.26 -11.92
N PRO A 516 0.21 12.42 -12.50
CA PRO A 516 1.12 13.56 -12.47
C PRO A 516 1.34 14.05 -11.03
N PRO A 517 2.57 14.44 -10.64
CA PRO A 517 2.84 14.97 -9.32
C PRO A 517 2.08 16.28 -9.13
N SER A 518 1.20 16.30 -8.12
CA SER A 518 0.62 17.54 -7.64
C SER A 518 1.63 18.26 -6.74
N PRO A 519 1.95 19.54 -6.98
CA PRO A 519 2.90 20.31 -6.17
C PRO A 519 2.54 20.42 -4.68
N SER A 520 1.29 20.13 -4.31
CA SER A 520 0.76 20.21 -2.95
C SER A 520 0.53 18.84 -2.28
N ALA A 521 0.75 17.75 -3.00
CA ALA A 521 0.56 16.41 -2.45
C ALA A 521 1.78 15.98 -1.64
N ALA A 522 1.53 15.38 -0.48
CA ALA A 522 2.55 14.92 0.45
C ALA A 522 3.52 13.95 -0.26
N PRO A 523 4.85 14.04 -0.05
CA PRO A 523 5.82 13.16 -0.71
C PRO A 523 5.53 11.67 -0.50
N GLU A 524 4.95 11.28 0.65
CA GLU A 524 4.59 9.90 0.98
C GLU A 524 3.44 9.35 0.14
N LEU A 525 2.67 10.23 -0.51
CA LEU A 525 1.69 9.81 -1.51
C LEU A 525 2.36 9.26 -2.75
N PHE A 526 3.61 9.62 -3.03
CA PHE A 526 4.25 9.27 -4.28
C PHE A 526 5.42 8.33 -4.07
N TRP A 527 5.47 7.25 -4.84
CA TRP A 527 6.39 6.16 -4.53
C TRP A 527 7.33 5.78 -5.66
N LEU A 528 6.88 5.89 -6.90
CA LEU A 528 7.69 5.63 -8.08
C LEU A 528 7.69 6.89 -8.93
N ASP A 529 8.81 7.24 -9.56
CA ASP A 529 8.91 8.38 -10.48
C ASP A 529 9.26 7.90 -11.90
N GLY A 530 8.42 8.22 -12.88
CA GLY A 530 8.75 7.98 -14.28
C GLY A 530 8.23 9.10 -15.15
N THR A 531 9.06 9.53 -16.09
CA THR A 531 8.68 10.46 -17.14
C THR A 531 8.14 9.68 -18.32
N ASP A 532 6.96 10.05 -18.81
CA ASP A 532 6.54 9.63 -20.14
C ASP A 532 7.43 10.30 -21.22
N ARG A 533 7.34 9.83 -22.47
CA ARG A 533 8.06 10.42 -23.62
C ARG A 533 7.68 11.89 -23.90
N GLN A 534 6.67 12.44 -23.21
CA GLN A 534 6.18 13.80 -23.37
C GLN A 534 6.65 14.76 -22.27
N GLY A 535 7.42 14.28 -21.28
CA GLY A 535 8.04 15.12 -20.26
C GLY A 535 7.10 15.53 -19.11
N LEU A 536 5.97 14.84 -18.96
CA LEU A 536 5.10 14.96 -17.79
C LEU A 536 5.45 13.77 -16.88
N GLY A 537 6.07 14.03 -15.73
CA GLY A 537 6.38 12.98 -14.75
C GLY A 537 5.07 12.34 -14.27
N ALA A 538 4.95 11.02 -14.31
CA ALA A 538 3.98 10.25 -13.56
C ALA A 538 4.66 9.73 -12.30
N ARG A 539 4.19 10.20 -11.15
CA ARG A 539 4.51 9.59 -9.86
C ARG A 539 3.44 8.58 -9.49
N PHE A 540 3.82 7.43 -8.96
CA PHE A 540 2.84 6.42 -8.54
C PHE A 540 2.27 6.81 -7.20
N VAL A 541 0.96 7.02 -7.15
CA VAL A 541 0.30 7.43 -5.93
C VAL A 541 0.03 6.19 -5.06
N ALA A 542 0.84 5.97 -4.03
CA ALA A 542 0.56 4.98 -3.00
C ALA A 542 -0.59 5.51 -2.15
N VAL A 543 -1.74 4.84 -2.21
CA VAL A 543 -2.83 5.17 -1.28
C VAL A 543 -2.49 4.51 0.06
N PRO A 544 -2.45 5.22 1.22
CA PRO A 544 -3.34 6.32 1.62
C PRO A 544 -2.71 7.45 2.46
N THR A 545 -3.13 8.71 2.24
CA THR A 545 -3.38 9.62 3.39
C THR A 545 -4.86 9.84 3.67
N ARG A 546 -5.71 9.27 2.81
CA ARG A 546 -7.17 9.03 2.83
C ARG A 546 -7.42 8.46 1.43
N LEU A 547 -7.61 7.15 1.25
CA LEU A 547 -8.31 6.68 0.02
C LEU A 547 -9.54 7.59 -0.06
N GLU A 548 -9.65 8.40 -1.12
CA GLU A 548 -10.57 9.53 -1.19
C GLU A 548 -11.88 9.16 -0.51
N ARG A 549 -12.36 9.96 0.45
CA ARG A 549 -13.51 9.70 1.35
C ARG A 549 -14.84 9.30 0.64
N ARG A 550 -14.85 8.97 -0.65
CA ARG A 550 -15.98 8.71 -1.53
C ARG A 550 -15.82 7.57 -2.55
N ASP A 551 -14.64 6.97 -2.82
CA ASP A 551 -14.61 5.77 -3.67
C ASP A 551 -14.88 4.50 -2.84
N VAL A 552 -16.16 4.34 -2.52
CA VAL A 552 -16.70 3.16 -1.83
C VAL A 552 -16.38 1.89 -2.62
N THR A 553 -16.20 1.97 -3.94
CA THR A 553 -16.00 0.80 -4.79
C THR A 553 -14.58 0.22 -4.67
N ALA A 554 -13.56 1.07 -4.54
CA ALA A 554 -12.19 0.62 -4.31
C ALA A 554 -12.02 -0.02 -2.92
N TRP A 555 -12.59 0.61 -1.88
CA TRP A 555 -12.61 0.01 -0.54
C TRP A 555 -13.45 -1.25 -0.47
N ALA A 556 -14.62 -1.32 -1.10
CA ALA A 556 -15.41 -2.56 -1.16
C ALA A 556 -14.63 -3.70 -1.81
N LYS A 557 -13.75 -3.43 -2.79
CA LYS A 557 -12.85 -4.44 -3.36
C LYS A 557 -11.71 -4.84 -2.39
N LEU A 558 -11.20 -3.90 -1.59
CA LEU A 558 -10.13 -4.14 -0.61
C LEU A 558 -10.63 -4.76 0.72
N SER A 559 -11.83 -4.40 1.17
CA SER A 559 -12.49 -4.83 2.42
C SER A 559 -13.52 -5.93 2.21
N LEU A 560 -13.92 -6.18 0.96
CA LEU A 560 -14.94 -7.15 0.56
C LEU A 560 -16.29 -6.93 1.27
N GLU A 561 -16.67 -5.68 1.56
CA GLU A 561 -18.04 -5.34 1.92
C GLU A 561 -18.92 -5.37 0.67
N ALA A 562 -19.68 -6.45 0.49
CA ALA A 562 -20.81 -6.44 -0.43
C ALA A 562 -21.74 -5.30 0.00
N THR A 563 -21.90 -4.28 -0.85
CA THR A 563 -22.91 -3.24 -0.67
C THR A 563 -24.28 -3.88 -0.59
N THR A 564 -24.76 -4.11 0.63
CA THR A 564 -26.17 -4.27 0.92
C THR A 564 -26.81 -2.88 0.79
N SER A 565 -27.18 -2.50 -0.43
CA SER A 565 -28.17 -1.44 -0.63
C SER A 565 -29.05 -1.80 -1.81
N ASP A 566 -30.32 -2.03 -1.50
CA ASP A 566 -31.44 -2.14 -2.43
C ASP A 566 -31.35 -1.14 -3.59
N GLY A 567 -31.65 -1.64 -4.79
CA GLY A 567 -32.13 -0.82 -5.91
C GLY A 567 -31.27 -0.83 -7.17
N GLY A 568 -31.71 -1.60 -8.18
CA GLY A 568 -31.57 -1.22 -9.59
C GLY A 568 -30.41 -1.82 -10.39
N ALA A 569 -30.65 -3.02 -10.93
CA ALA A 569 -30.20 -3.51 -12.24
C ALA A 569 -28.75 -3.21 -12.71
N THR A 570 -27.80 -4.05 -12.30
CA THR A 570 -26.91 -4.81 -13.19
C THR A 570 -26.37 -6.00 -12.39
N GLY A 571 -26.50 -7.23 -12.91
CA GLY A 571 -26.29 -8.46 -12.15
C GLY A 571 -24.86 -8.65 -11.63
N THR A 572 -24.62 -8.26 -10.39
CA THR A 572 -23.46 -8.70 -9.59
C THR A 572 -23.78 -10.07 -9.02
N ARG A 573 -23.14 -11.12 -9.56
CA ARG A 573 -23.17 -12.49 -9.01
C ARG A 573 -22.76 -12.43 -7.53
N GLU A 574 -23.65 -12.83 -6.64
CA GLU A 574 -23.29 -13.09 -5.24
C GLU A 574 -22.15 -14.11 -5.20
N ASP A 575 -21.05 -13.78 -4.51
CA ASP A 575 -19.86 -14.64 -4.32
C ASP A 575 -20.20 -15.79 -3.34
N THR A 576 -21.17 -16.61 -3.72
CA THR A 576 -21.67 -17.74 -2.94
C THR A 576 -20.65 -18.86 -2.95
N VAL A 577 -20.24 -19.32 -1.77
CA VAL A 577 -19.28 -20.43 -1.63
C VAL A 577 -19.97 -21.73 -2.09
N PRO A 578 -19.52 -22.37 -3.20
CA PRO A 578 -20.25 -23.46 -3.83
C PRO A 578 -19.94 -24.83 -3.19
N PHE A 579 -18.88 -24.92 -2.40
CA PHE A 579 -18.48 -26.12 -1.66
C PHE A 579 -18.78 -25.95 -0.17
N ARG A 580 -19.29 -26.99 0.50
CA ARG A 580 -19.61 -26.94 1.94
C ARG A 580 -18.55 -27.60 2.84
N GLY A 581 -17.49 -28.16 2.26
CA GLY A 581 -16.44 -28.85 3.01
C GLY A 581 -16.99 -30.08 3.73
N LEU A 582 -16.83 -30.13 5.06
CA LEU A 582 -17.39 -31.19 5.92
C LEU A 582 -18.80 -30.86 6.44
N MET A 583 -19.35 -29.69 6.11
CA MET A 583 -20.72 -29.35 6.49
C MET A 583 -21.75 -30.09 5.64
N THR A 584 -22.95 -30.26 6.19
CA THR A 584 -24.07 -30.90 5.51
C THR A 584 -24.76 -29.92 4.57
N PHE A 585 -25.04 -30.34 3.33
CA PHE A 585 -25.88 -29.56 2.43
C PHE A 585 -27.35 -29.61 2.91
N THR A 586 -28.03 -28.47 2.80
CA THR A 586 -29.42 -28.25 3.21
C THR A 586 -30.31 -28.02 1.98
N GLU A 587 -31.61 -27.86 2.20
CA GLU A 587 -32.57 -27.56 1.14
C GLU A 587 -32.22 -26.27 0.36
N ALA A 588 -31.62 -25.28 1.04
CA ALA A 588 -31.16 -24.04 0.42
C ALA A 588 -29.99 -24.26 -0.57
N ASP A 589 -29.30 -25.39 -0.47
CA ASP A 589 -28.13 -25.72 -1.29
C ASP A 589 -28.48 -26.55 -2.53
N ALA A 590 -29.77 -26.82 -2.77
CA ALA A 590 -30.23 -27.67 -3.87
C ALA A 590 -29.69 -27.23 -5.24
N SER A 591 -29.53 -25.92 -5.46
CA SER A 591 -29.02 -25.35 -6.70
C SER A 591 -27.53 -25.61 -6.94
N VAL A 592 -26.78 -26.05 -5.93
CA VAL A 592 -25.35 -26.34 -6.03
C VAL A 592 -25.02 -27.80 -5.69
N PHE A 593 -26.04 -28.66 -5.56
CA PHE A 593 -25.89 -30.09 -5.28
C PHE A 593 -25.96 -30.91 -6.59
N PHE A 594 -24.84 -31.53 -6.97
CA PHE A 594 -24.69 -32.27 -8.24
C PHE A 594 -24.23 -33.71 -8.06
N GLY A 595 -24.27 -34.49 -9.14
CA GLY A 595 -23.65 -35.83 -9.22
C GLY A 595 -24.43 -36.93 -8.48
N ARG A 596 -25.67 -36.65 -8.09
CA ARG A 596 -26.57 -37.59 -7.40
C ARG A 596 -27.96 -37.63 -8.04
N GLU A 597 -28.15 -37.02 -9.21
CA GLU A 597 -29.47 -36.78 -9.80
C GLU A 597 -30.24 -38.08 -10.06
N ARG A 598 -29.56 -39.11 -10.60
CA ARG A 598 -30.15 -40.42 -10.87
C ARG A 598 -30.60 -41.14 -9.61
N GLU A 599 -29.79 -41.07 -8.54
CA GLU A 599 -30.12 -41.67 -7.25
C GLU A 599 -31.27 -40.94 -6.56
N ILE A 600 -31.31 -39.60 -6.64
CA ILE A 600 -32.40 -38.78 -6.13
C ILE A 600 -33.71 -39.14 -6.84
N GLU A 601 -33.71 -39.18 -8.17
CA GLU A 601 -34.89 -39.51 -8.96
C GLU A 601 -35.44 -40.91 -8.61
N GLY A 602 -34.55 -41.91 -8.56
CA GLY A 602 -34.90 -43.27 -8.13
C GLY A 602 -35.44 -43.31 -6.70
N PHE A 603 -34.83 -42.56 -5.78
CA PHE A 603 -35.25 -42.49 -4.39
C PHE A 603 -36.64 -41.86 -4.21
N VAL A 604 -36.90 -40.73 -4.87
CA VAL A 604 -38.19 -40.05 -4.82
C VAL A 604 -39.30 -40.95 -5.37
N ASN A 605 -39.04 -41.67 -6.46
CA ASN A 605 -39.99 -42.65 -7.00
C ASN A 605 -40.27 -43.78 -6.02
N ARG A 606 -39.24 -44.29 -5.34
CA ARG A 606 -39.39 -45.33 -4.31
C ARG A 606 -40.14 -44.82 -3.08
N LEU A 607 -39.93 -43.57 -2.68
CA LEU A 607 -40.58 -42.95 -1.51
C LEU A 607 -42.09 -42.82 -1.68
N ARG A 608 -42.57 -42.70 -2.93
CA ARG A 608 -44.02 -42.72 -3.21
C ARG A 608 -44.62 -44.09 -2.89
N ALA A 609 -43.91 -45.18 -3.19
CA ALA A 609 -44.40 -46.55 -3.02
C ALA A 609 -44.06 -47.19 -1.66
N MET A 610 -43.00 -46.76 -0.99
CA MET A 610 -42.54 -47.35 0.28
C MET A 610 -42.74 -46.40 1.46
N PRO A 611 -43.41 -46.83 2.54
CA PRO A 611 -43.71 -45.96 3.67
C PRO A 611 -42.49 -45.65 4.55
N LEU A 612 -41.49 -46.53 4.54
CA LEU A 612 -40.23 -46.39 5.25
C LEU A 612 -39.09 -46.62 4.26
N ILE A 613 -38.08 -45.74 4.28
CA ILE A 613 -36.81 -45.98 3.58
C ILE A 613 -35.65 -45.63 4.53
N ALA A 614 -34.69 -46.55 4.66
CA ALA A 614 -33.46 -46.33 5.41
C ALA A 614 -32.30 -46.06 4.45
N VAL A 615 -31.76 -44.84 4.47
CA VAL A 615 -30.55 -44.45 3.73
C VAL A 615 -29.34 -44.87 4.55
N VAL A 616 -28.67 -45.93 4.10
CA VAL A 616 -27.55 -46.55 4.81
C VAL A 616 -26.26 -46.42 4.01
N GLY A 617 -25.17 -46.10 4.69
CA GLY A 617 -23.86 -46.01 4.06
C GLY A 617 -22.78 -45.54 5.04
N PRO A 618 -21.50 -45.58 4.64
CA PRO A 618 -20.39 -45.23 5.50
C PRO A 618 -20.40 -43.75 5.90
N SER A 619 -19.58 -43.41 6.90
CA SER A 619 -19.35 -42.00 7.25
C SER A 619 -18.77 -41.25 6.05
N GLY A 620 -19.22 -40.01 5.81
CA GLY A 620 -18.77 -39.20 4.67
C GLY A 620 -19.39 -39.53 3.30
N ALA A 621 -20.27 -40.54 3.19
CA ALA A 621 -20.98 -40.85 1.94
C ALA A 621 -21.98 -39.76 1.49
N GLY A 622 -22.28 -38.79 2.36
CA GLY A 622 -23.20 -37.70 2.08
C GLY A 622 -24.67 -38.00 2.36
N LYS A 623 -25.00 -38.96 3.24
CA LYS A 623 -26.39 -39.38 3.56
C LYS A 623 -27.33 -38.21 3.89
N SER A 624 -26.96 -37.38 4.86
CA SER A 624 -27.76 -36.24 5.28
C SER A 624 -27.91 -35.21 4.16
N SER A 625 -26.83 -34.94 3.41
CA SER A 625 -26.83 -34.05 2.25
C SER A 625 -27.72 -34.56 1.12
N PHE A 626 -27.67 -35.87 0.83
CA PHE A 626 -28.49 -36.54 -0.17
C PHE A 626 -29.98 -36.36 0.13
N VAL A 627 -30.38 -36.58 1.39
CA VAL A 627 -31.79 -36.39 1.78
C VAL A 627 -32.17 -34.91 1.74
N ARG A 628 -31.39 -34.04 2.40
CA ARG A 628 -31.79 -32.65 2.62
C ARG A 628 -31.66 -31.76 1.39
N ALA A 629 -30.59 -31.88 0.60
CA ALA A 629 -30.36 -31.05 -0.57
C ALA A 629 -30.79 -31.71 -1.89
N GLY A 630 -30.88 -33.04 -1.91
CA GLY A 630 -31.32 -33.81 -3.07
C GLY A 630 -32.80 -34.17 -3.01
N VAL A 631 -33.17 -35.01 -2.04
CA VAL A 631 -34.53 -35.60 -1.96
C VAL A 631 -35.59 -34.56 -1.62
N LEU A 632 -35.43 -33.83 -0.51
CA LEU A 632 -36.47 -32.89 -0.04
C LEU A 632 -36.84 -31.83 -1.10
N PRO A 633 -35.89 -31.18 -1.79
CA PRO A 633 -36.22 -30.19 -2.82
C PRO A 633 -36.78 -30.80 -4.11
N ALA A 634 -36.52 -32.09 -4.36
CA ALA A 634 -37.09 -32.83 -5.49
C ALA A 634 -38.53 -33.30 -5.23
N LEU A 635 -39.02 -33.19 -3.99
CA LEU A 635 -40.42 -33.41 -3.68
C LEU A 635 -41.25 -32.20 -4.15
N GLY A 636 -42.40 -32.48 -4.77
CA GLY A 636 -43.32 -31.43 -5.21
C GLY A 636 -44.03 -30.73 -4.05
N SER A 637 -44.80 -29.70 -4.37
CA SER A 637 -45.62 -28.92 -3.41
C SER A 637 -46.61 -29.75 -2.59
N ASP A 638 -46.91 -30.96 -3.04
CA ASP A 638 -47.88 -31.87 -2.40
C ASP A 638 -47.29 -32.56 -1.16
N TRP A 639 -46.00 -32.35 -0.89
CA TRP A 639 -45.27 -32.90 0.23
C TRP A 639 -44.90 -31.82 1.24
N ARG A 640 -44.96 -32.19 2.52
CA ARG A 640 -44.44 -31.38 3.62
C ARG A 640 -43.48 -32.20 4.45
N SER A 641 -42.26 -31.70 4.64
CA SER A 641 -41.17 -32.43 5.28
C SER A 641 -40.79 -31.86 6.65
N LEU A 642 -40.35 -32.74 7.53
CA LEU A 642 -39.78 -32.40 8.83
C LEU A 642 -38.49 -33.18 9.05
N VAL A 643 -37.40 -32.50 9.38
CA VAL A 643 -36.15 -33.13 9.78
C VAL A 643 -36.00 -33.09 11.30
N ALA A 644 -35.69 -34.22 11.92
CA ALA A 644 -35.40 -34.36 13.35
C ALA A 644 -34.14 -35.21 13.58
N ARG A 645 -33.49 -35.02 14.73
CA ARG A 645 -32.39 -35.88 15.22
C ARG A 645 -32.76 -36.47 16.58
N PRO A 646 -32.40 -37.73 16.88
CA PRO A 646 -32.71 -38.34 18.17
C PRO A 646 -32.08 -37.60 19.36
N GLY A 647 -30.78 -37.33 19.37
CA GLY A 647 -30.10 -36.76 20.54
C GLY A 647 -30.22 -37.62 21.83
N PRO A 648 -29.94 -37.05 23.01
CA PRO A 648 -29.99 -37.78 24.29
C PRO A 648 -31.43 -38.06 24.79
N THR A 649 -32.41 -37.28 24.33
CA THR A 649 -33.85 -37.40 24.65
C THR A 649 -34.68 -37.46 23.36
N PRO A 650 -34.70 -38.61 22.65
CA PRO A 650 -35.32 -38.77 21.34
C PRO A 650 -36.77 -38.34 21.22
N LEU A 651 -37.64 -38.73 22.16
CA LEU A 651 -39.07 -38.42 22.06
C LEU A 651 -39.33 -36.92 22.25
N ALA A 652 -38.62 -36.28 23.19
CA ALA A 652 -38.71 -34.83 23.39
C ALA A 652 -38.27 -34.04 22.14
N ASN A 653 -37.15 -34.44 21.54
CA ASN A 653 -36.64 -33.80 20.32
C ASN A 653 -37.61 -33.98 19.14
N LEU A 654 -38.19 -35.16 18.97
CA LEU A 654 -39.18 -35.41 17.93
C LEU A 654 -40.47 -34.61 18.14
N CYS A 655 -41.01 -34.58 19.37
CA CYS A 655 -42.19 -33.77 19.70
C CYS A 655 -41.95 -32.28 19.42
N ALA A 656 -40.79 -31.75 19.81
CA ALA A 656 -40.44 -30.35 19.57
C ALA A 656 -40.41 -30.01 18.07
N ARG A 657 -39.91 -30.92 17.23
CA ARG A 657 -39.91 -30.75 15.77
C ARG A 657 -41.32 -30.86 15.20
N ILE A 658 -42.13 -31.81 15.65
CA ILE A 658 -43.51 -32.00 15.19
C ILE A 658 -44.41 -30.81 15.56
N ALA A 659 -44.14 -30.13 16.68
CA ALA A 659 -44.88 -28.93 17.06
C ALA A 659 -44.85 -27.82 16.00
N THR A 660 -43.85 -27.80 15.11
CA THR A 660 -43.78 -26.88 13.96
C THR A 660 -44.86 -27.13 12.89
N LEU A 661 -45.49 -28.31 12.93
CA LEU A 661 -46.66 -28.67 12.11
C LEU A 661 -47.98 -28.39 12.85
N GLU A 662 -47.94 -27.65 13.96
CA GLU A 662 -49.08 -27.36 14.85
C GLU A 662 -49.69 -28.61 15.50
N VAL A 663 -48.93 -29.70 15.55
CA VAL A 663 -49.31 -30.95 16.22
C VAL A 663 -48.61 -30.99 17.58
N ARG A 664 -49.37 -30.86 18.68
CA ARG A 664 -48.83 -30.93 20.04
C ARG A 664 -48.88 -32.35 20.57
N LEU A 665 -47.69 -32.91 20.83
CA LEU A 665 -47.51 -34.23 21.42
C LEU A 665 -46.60 -34.12 22.65
N GLU A 666 -46.90 -34.94 23.65
CA GLU A 666 -46.11 -35.04 24.87
C GLU A 666 -45.25 -36.32 24.82
N PRO A 667 -43.95 -36.28 25.14
CA PRO A 667 -43.07 -37.44 25.10
C PRO A 667 -43.61 -38.63 25.91
N ALA A 668 -44.14 -38.36 27.10
CA ALA A 668 -44.72 -39.39 27.97
C ALA A 668 -45.93 -40.12 27.33
N LYS A 669 -46.70 -39.44 26.46
CA LYS A 669 -47.82 -40.06 25.75
C LYS A 669 -47.33 -41.00 24.65
N ILE A 670 -46.28 -40.62 23.92
CA ILE A 670 -45.68 -41.49 22.90
C ILE A 670 -44.98 -42.68 23.56
N LEU A 671 -44.34 -42.48 24.71
CA LEU A 671 -43.73 -43.55 25.49
C LEU A 671 -44.77 -44.59 25.96
N ALA A 672 -45.95 -44.13 26.39
CA ALA A 672 -47.04 -45.00 26.83
C ALA A 672 -47.80 -45.67 25.67
N ASP A 673 -48.02 -44.93 24.58
CA ASP A 673 -48.67 -45.42 23.36
C ASP A 673 -47.99 -44.82 22.12
N PRO A 674 -47.05 -45.57 21.51
CA PRO A 674 -46.35 -45.12 20.31
C PRO A 674 -47.25 -44.82 19.10
N SER A 675 -48.50 -45.32 19.09
CA SER A 675 -49.41 -45.18 17.94
C SER A 675 -49.99 -43.79 17.79
N VAL A 676 -49.95 -43.01 18.87
CA VAL A 676 -50.41 -41.61 18.94
C VAL A 676 -49.65 -40.74 17.94
N LEU A 677 -48.34 -40.98 17.74
CA LEU A 677 -47.53 -40.23 16.78
C LEU A 677 -48.14 -40.32 15.36
N GLY A 678 -48.33 -41.55 14.88
CA GLY A 678 -48.84 -41.79 13.54
C GLY A 678 -50.27 -41.28 13.34
N SER A 679 -51.14 -41.47 14.33
CA SER A 679 -52.55 -41.02 14.22
C SER A 679 -52.67 -39.50 14.18
N SER A 680 -51.91 -38.77 15.00
CA SER A 680 -51.90 -37.30 14.98
C SER A 680 -51.35 -36.74 13.66
N LEU A 681 -50.27 -37.31 13.14
CA LEU A 681 -49.68 -36.85 11.87
C LEU A 681 -50.59 -37.12 10.67
N ARG A 682 -51.19 -38.32 10.56
CA ARG A 682 -52.16 -38.63 9.52
C ARG A 682 -53.37 -37.69 9.53
N THR A 683 -53.84 -37.34 10.73
CA THR A 683 -54.96 -36.38 10.87
C THR A 683 -54.59 -35.02 10.32
N ARG A 684 -53.37 -34.54 10.61
CA ARG A 684 -52.87 -33.27 10.07
C ARG A 684 -52.66 -33.32 8.56
N ALA A 685 -52.00 -34.35 8.05
CA ALA A 685 -51.78 -34.57 6.61
C ALA A 685 -53.09 -34.51 5.82
N ARG A 686 -54.12 -35.25 6.28
CA ARG A 686 -55.44 -35.27 5.64
C ARG A 686 -56.16 -33.93 5.70
N ALA A 687 -56.01 -33.18 6.80
CA ALA A 687 -56.59 -31.86 6.92
C ALA A 687 -55.96 -30.84 5.94
N GLU A 688 -54.66 -30.98 5.66
CA GLU A 688 -53.94 -30.11 4.72
C GLU A 688 -53.98 -30.61 3.27
N GLY A 689 -54.42 -31.84 3.02
CA GLY A 689 -54.37 -32.46 1.69
C GLY A 689 -52.94 -32.72 1.20
N THR A 690 -51.98 -32.89 2.12
CA THR A 690 -50.55 -33.09 1.82
C THR A 690 -50.05 -34.44 2.33
N SER A 691 -48.97 -34.95 1.72
CA SER A 691 -48.20 -36.07 2.27
C SER A 691 -47.11 -35.55 3.21
N LEU A 692 -47.01 -36.13 4.41
CA LEU A 692 -46.00 -35.78 5.40
C LEU A 692 -44.79 -36.71 5.31
N LEU A 693 -43.59 -36.14 5.20
CA LEU A 693 -42.33 -36.85 5.28
C LEU A 693 -41.58 -36.50 6.56
N ILE A 694 -41.33 -37.50 7.40
CA ILE A 694 -40.47 -37.37 8.57
C ILE A 694 -39.09 -37.93 8.24
N VAL A 695 -38.07 -37.06 8.28
CA VAL A 695 -36.67 -37.44 8.15
C VAL A 695 -36.04 -37.51 9.53
N ILE A 696 -35.60 -38.70 9.93
CA ILE A 696 -34.76 -38.88 11.11
C ILE A 696 -33.31 -38.97 10.65
N ASP A 697 -32.62 -37.84 10.78
CA ASP A 697 -31.21 -37.71 10.44
C ASP A 697 -30.36 -38.27 11.59
N GLN A 698 -29.24 -38.92 11.25
CA GLN A 698 -28.33 -39.59 12.20
C GLN A 698 -29.04 -40.52 13.20
N PHE A 699 -29.79 -41.51 12.70
CA PHE A 699 -30.55 -42.44 13.55
C PHE A 699 -29.65 -43.21 14.54
N GLU A 700 -28.36 -43.36 14.25
CA GLU A 700 -27.39 -43.94 15.18
C GLU A 700 -27.31 -43.22 16.53
N GLU A 701 -27.69 -41.93 16.63
CA GLU A 701 -27.73 -41.18 17.89
C GLU A 701 -28.64 -41.83 18.94
N LEU A 702 -29.66 -42.56 18.48
CA LEU A 702 -30.53 -43.36 19.34
C LEU A 702 -29.74 -44.37 20.17
N PHE A 703 -28.64 -44.88 19.62
CA PHE A 703 -27.83 -45.92 20.25
C PHE A 703 -26.56 -45.39 20.92
N THR A 704 -26.12 -44.18 20.55
CA THR A 704 -24.88 -43.58 21.06
C THR A 704 -25.13 -42.53 22.14
N LEU A 705 -26.27 -41.83 22.12
CA LEU A 705 -26.57 -40.72 23.03
C LEU A 705 -27.72 -41.02 23.99
N CYS A 706 -28.78 -41.68 23.53
CA CYS A 706 -29.89 -42.07 24.40
C CYS A 706 -29.50 -43.27 25.26
N ARG A 707 -29.69 -43.16 26.58
CA ARG A 707 -29.34 -44.21 27.55
C ARG A 707 -30.52 -45.07 28.01
N ASP A 708 -31.75 -44.68 27.70
CA ASP A 708 -32.96 -45.37 28.13
C ASP A 708 -33.44 -46.36 27.03
N PRO A 709 -33.33 -47.67 27.23
CA PRO A 709 -33.78 -48.66 26.25
C PRO A 709 -35.29 -48.62 25.97
N ALA A 710 -36.11 -48.23 26.96
CA ALA A 710 -37.56 -48.12 26.78
C ALA A 710 -37.89 -46.96 25.85
N GLU A 711 -37.20 -45.83 26.00
CA GLU A 711 -37.33 -44.69 25.07
C GLU A 711 -36.84 -45.05 23.67
N GLN A 712 -35.74 -45.81 23.55
CA GLN A 712 -35.23 -46.29 22.24
C GLN A 712 -36.26 -47.15 21.50
N ASP A 713 -36.86 -48.12 22.19
CA ASP A 713 -37.86 -49.03 21.59
C ASP A 713 -39.17 -48.32 21.26
N ALA A 714 -39.64 -47.43 22.16
CA ALA A 714 -40.84 -46.62 21.92
C ALA A 714 -40.65 -45.66 20.74
N TYR A 715 -39.49 -45.01 20.62
CA TYR A 715 -39.14 -44.13 19.50
C TYR A 715 -39.18 -44.90 18.17
N ALA A 716 -38.51 -46.05 18.12
CA ALA A 716 -38.49 -46.90 16.94
C ALA A 716 -39.88 -47.42 16.55
N THR A 717 -40.66 -47.86 17.54
CA THR A 717 -42.04 -48.34 17.34
C THR A 717 -42.95 -47.22 16.83
N ALA A 718 -42.82 -46.01 17.37
CA ALA A 718 -43.61 -44.86 16.94
C ALA A 718 -43.36 -44.52 15.46
N LEU A 719 -42.10 -44.54 15.01
CA LEU A 719 -41.76 -44.29 13.60
C LEU A 719 -42.36 -45.35 12.66
N ILE A 720 -42.29 -46.63 13.03
CA ILE A 720 -42.85 -47.73 12.23
C ILE A 720 -44.38 -47.66 12.18
N GLN A 721 -45.04 -47.30 13.29
CA GLN A 721 -46.50 -47.12 13.33
C GLN A 721 -46.97 -45.84 12.62
N ALA A 722 -46.10 -44.85 12.47
CA ALA A 722 -46.33 -43.73 11.56
C ALA A 722 -46.22 -44.19 10.09
N ALA A 723 -45.20 -44.98 9.74
CA ALA A 723 -44.93 -45.50 8.40
C ALA A 723 -45.71 -46.79 8.04
N ARG A 724 -47.04 -46.67 7.95
CA ARG A 724 -47.93 -47.80 7.59
C ARG A 724 -47.90 -48.13 6.10
N LEU A 725 -48.00 -49.42 5.76
CA LEU A 725 -48.01 -49.89 4.35
C LEU A 725 -49.31 -49.59 3.63
N ASP A 726 -50.42 -49.56 4.37
CA ASP A 726 -51.77 -49.29 3.89
C ASP A 726 -52.13 -47.79 3.90
N ASP A 727 -51.15 -46.92 4.10
CA ASP A 727 -51.35 -45.47 4.20
C ASP A 727 -50.36 -44.72 3.31
N GLU A 728 -50.86 -43.78 2.52
CA GLU A 728 -50.05 -42.94 1.63
C GLU A 728 -49.72 -41.56 2.22
N THR A 729 -50.29 -41.23 3.38
CA THR A 729 -50.24 -39.86 3.92
C THR A 729 -49.00 -39.57 4.76
N VAL A 730 -48.34 -40.57 5.34
CA VAL A 730 -47.12 -40.37 6.14
C VAL A 730 -46.00 -41.29 5.63
N ARG A 731 -44.81 -40.71 5.46
CA ARG A 731 -43.56 -41.40 5.11
C ARG A 731 -42.49 -41.14 6.16
N VAL A 732 -41.63 -42.12 6.37
CA VAL A 732 -40.46 -41.98 7.24
C VAL A 732 -39.20 -42.31 6.45
N VAL A 733 -38.22 -41.43 6.51
CA VAL A 733 -36.86 -41.67 6.04
C VAL A 733 -35.93 -41.62 7.22
N ILE A 734 -35.08 -42.64 7.37
CA ILE A 734 -33.99 -42.60 8.36
C ILE A 734 -32.65 -42.59 7.64
N THR A 735 -31.69 -41.81 8.12
CA THR A 735 -30.29 -41.96 7.71
C THR A 735 -29.54 -42.71 8.79
N LEU A 736 -28.76 -43.71 8.42
CA LEU A 736 -28.06 -44.57 9.37
C LEU A 736 -26.65 -44.90 8.85
N ARG A 737 -25.66 -44.94 9.74
CA ARG A 737 -24.35 -45.50 9.39
C ARG A 737 -24.41 -47.03 9.27
N ASP A 738 -23.68 -47.57 8.31
CA ASP A 738 -23.62 -49.00 8.01
C ASP A 738 -23.18 -49.85 9.22
N ASP A 739 -22.24 -49.36 10.04
CA ASP A 739 -21.81 -50.02 11.28
C ASP A 739 -22.89 -50.14 12.37
N PHE A 740 -23.95 -49.34 12.29
CA PHE A 740 -25.11 -49.42 13.20
C PHE A 740 -26.29 -50.20 12.61
N LEU A 741 -26.18 -50.72 11.38
CA LEU A 741 -27.27 -51.44 10.71
C LEU A 741 -27.74 -52.65 11.51
N VAL A 742 -26.82 -53.44 12.06
CA VAL A 742 -27.14 -54.63 12.87
C VAL A 742 -27.86 -54.24 14.16
N ARG A 743 -27.45 -53.15 14.82
CA ARG A 743 -28.11 -52.64 16.03
C ARG A 743 -29.53 -52.15 15.73
N ALA A 744 -29.72 -51.46 14.61
CA ALA A 744 -31.05 -51.06 14.17
C ALA A 744 -31.95 -52.26 13.84
N ALA A 745 -31.42 -53.33 13.24
CA ALA A 745 -32.16 -54.55 12.96
C ALA A 745 -32.55 -55.34 14.22
N GLN A 746 -31.87 -55.12 15.35
CA GLN A 746 -32.20 -55.77 16.63
C GLN A 746 -33.44 -55.17 17.30
N LEU A 747 -33.77 -53.90 17.01
CA LEU A 747 -35.00 -53.26 17.48
C LEU A 747 -36.22 -54.03 16.96
N ALA A 748 -37.14 -54.37 17.87
CA ALA A 748 -38.28 -55.23 17.55
C ALA A 748 -39.11 -54.65 16.40
N ALA A 749 -39.33 -53.33 16.39
CA ALA A 749 -40.11 -52.65 15.36
C ALA A 749 -39.47 -52.67 13.95
N PHE A 750 -38.14 -52.73 13.87
CA PHE A 750 -37.40 -52.66 12.59
C PHE A 750 -37.02 -54.02 12.01
N ARG A 751 -37.00 -55.09 12.81
CA ARG A 751 -36.46 -56.42 12.46
C ARG A 751 -36.93 -56.97 11.10
N GLU A 752 -38.22 -56.86 10.80
CA GLU A 752 -38.80 -57.42 9.55
C GLU A 752 -38.96 -56.38 8.43
N ARG A 753 -38.90 -55.08 8.75
CA ARG A 753 -39.16 -53.99 7.78
C ARG A 753 -37.90 -53.32 7.26
N LEU A 754 -36.81 -53.35 8.03
CA LEU A 754 -35.59 -52.63 7.68
C LEU A 754 -34.98 -53.18 6.38
N ALA A 755 -34.87 -54.50 6.23
CA ALA A 755 -34.26 -55.14 5.06
C ALA A 755 -34.92 -54.74 3.72
N ALA A 756 -36.26 -54.71 3.68
CA ALA A 756 -37.01 -54.31 2.48
C ALA A 756 -36.95 -52.80 2.17
N SER A 757 -36.60 -51.99 3.18
CA SER A 757 -36.56 -50.53 3.10
C SER A 757 -35.15 -49.95 2.93
N LEU A 758 -34.12 -50.79 2.80
CA LEU A 758 -32.74 -50.32 2.63
C LEU A 758 -32.51 -49.64 1.28
N GLN A 759 -31.94 -48.45 1.34
CA GLN A 759 -31.25 -47.78 0.23
C GLN A 759 -29.78 -47.65 0.62
N LEU A 760 -28.90 -48.39 -0.05
CA LEU A 760 -27.48 -48.22 0.12
C LEU A 760 -27.01 -46.98 -0.65
N LEU A 761 -26.29 -46.10 0.03
CA LEU A 761 -25.65 -44.93 -0.58
C LEU A 761 -24.14 -45.17 -0.60
N THR A 762 -23.63 -45.50 -1.79
CA THR A 762 -22.20 -45.73 -2.03
C THR A 762 -21.51 -44.45 -2.46
N THR A 763 -20.18 -44.48 -2.56
CA THR A 763 -19.42 -43.42 -3.24
C THR A 763 -19.93 -43.24 -4.68
N PRO A 764 -20.12 -42.00 -5.17
CA PRO A 764 -20.46 -41.77 -6.57
C PRO A 764 -19.37 -42.28 -7.50
N VAL A 765 -19.72 -42.61 -8.75
CA VAL A 765 -18.73 -42.98 -9.77
C VAL A 765 -17.85 -41.78 -10.16
N ALA A 766 -16.66 -42.01 -10.71
CA ALA A 766 -15.73 -40.93 -11.07
C ALA A 766 -16.34 -39.83 -11.94
N SER A 767 -17.23 -40.17 -12.88
CA SER A 767 -17.91 -39.16 -13.72
C SER A 767 -18.81 -38.22 -12.90
N ASP A 768 -19.44 -38.72 -11.84
CA ASP A 768 -20.29 -37.93 -10.97
C ASP A 768 -19.47 -37.15 -9.93
N LEU A 769 -18.38 -37.73 -9.41
CA LEU A 769 -17.40 -37.03 -8.58
C LEU A 769 -16.78 -35.83 -9.31
N LEU A 770 -16.46 -35.99 -10.60
CA LEU A 770 -16.01 -34.89 -11.45
C LEU A 770 -17.06 -33.77 -11.54
N ARG A 771 -18.34 -34.11 -11.74
CA ARG A 771 -19.43 -33.13 -11.79
C ARG A 771 -19.62 -32.42 -10.45
N ILE A 772 -19.46 -33.12 -9.33
CA ILE A 772 -19.48 -32.56 -7.97
C ILE A 772 -18.38 -31.51 -7.77
N LEU A 773 -17.24 -31.61 -8.45
CA LEU A 773 -16.17 -30.61 -8.38
C LEU A 773 -16.39 -29.46 -9.37
N VAL A 774 -16.72 -29.77 -10.61
CA VAL A 774 -16.69 -28.80 -11.72
C VAL A 774 -17.95 -27.96 -11.82
N GLU A 775 -19.14 -28.53 -11.65
CA GLU A 775 -20.41 -27.80 -11.85
C GLU A 775 -20.66 -26.71 -10.79
N PRO A 776 -20.40 -26.94 -9.49
CA PRO A 776 -20.54 -25.86 -8.51
C PRO A 776 -19.60 -24.69 -8.79
N ALA A 777 -18.33 -24.95 -9.13
CA ALA A 777 -17.36 -23.91 -9.49
C ALA A 777 -17.82 -23.14 -10.73
N ARG A 778 -18.24 -23.85 -11.79
CA ARG A 778 -18.72 -23.25 -13.04
C ARG A 778 -19.95 -22.37 -12.81
N ARG A 779 -20.92 -22.80 -11.98
CA ARG A 779 -22.10 -21.99 -11.62
C ARG A 779 -21.72 -20.71 -10.87
N ALA A 780 -20.71 -20.80 -10.00
CA ALA A 780 -20.15 -19.64 -9.33
C ALA A 780 -19.28 -18.75 -10.26
N GLY A 781 -19.09 -19.16 -11.52
CA GLY A 781 -18.34 -18.42 -12.54
C GLY A 781 -16.84 -18.68 -12.53
N TYR A 782 -16.38 -19.77 -11.90
CA TYR A 782 -14.97 -20.15 -11.81
C TYR A 782 -14.68 -21.44 -12.56
N GLU A 783 -13.45 -21.59 -13.03
CA GLU A 783 -12.94 -22.83 -13.63
C GLU A 783 -11.67 -23.30 -12.94
N PHE A 784 -11.28 -24.56 -13.13
CA PHE A 784 -9.97 -25.02 -12.67
C PHE A 784 -8.90 -24.55 -13.66
N GLU A 785 -7.78 -23.99 -13.15
CA GLU A 785 -6.67 -23.49 -13.98
C GLU A 785 -6.16 -24.56 -14.96
N ASP A 786 -6.13 -25.81 -14.50
CA ASP A 786 -5.80 -26.98 -15.31
C ASP A 786 -7.01 -27.90 -15.42
N ALA A 787 -7.49 -28.12 -16.65
CA ALA A 787 -8.62 -29.03 -16.93
C ALA A 787 -8.38 -30.48 -16.48
N LYS A 788 -7.13 -30.91 -16.27
CA LYS A 788 -6.78 -32.24 -15.74
C LYS A 788 -6.84 -32.32 -14.22
N LEU A 789 -6.86 -31.18 -13.51
CA LEU A 789 -6.80 -31.14 -12.06
C LEU A 789 -8.03 -31.80 -11.39
N PRO A 790 -9.29 -31.52 -11.80
CA PRO A 790 -10.44 -32.20 -11.20
C PRO A 790 -10.36 -33.72 -11.35
N LYS A 791 -9.89 -34.20 -12.51
CA LYS A 791 -9.71 -35.64 -12.73
C LYS A 791 -8.66 -36.23 -11.80
N GLN A 792 -7.52 -35.55 -11.66
CA GLN A 792 -6.49 -35.98 -10.71
C GLN A 792 -7.04 -36.05 -9.26
N MET A 793 -7.80 -35.04 -8.83
CA MET A 793 -8.41 -35.04 -7.49
C MET A 793 -9.31 -36.26 -7.27
N VAL A 794 -10.12 -36.61 -8.28
CA VAL A 794 -11.00 -37.78 -8.23
C VAL A 794 -10.19 -39.08 -8.23
N ASP A 795 -9.21 -39.21 -9.12
CA ASP A 795 -8.36 -40.40 -9.24
C ASP A 795 -7.60 -40.70 -7.91
N GLU A 796 -7.21 -39.67 -7.16
CA GLU A 796 -6.54 -39.80 -5.85
C GLU A 796 -7.42 -40.46 -4.77
N VAL A 797 -8.74 -40.33 -4.85
CA VAL A 797 -9.67 -40.81 -3.82
C VAL A 797 -10.72 -41.81 -4.27
N GLU A 798 -10.84 -42.13 -5.56
CA GLU A 798 -11.93 -42.98 -6.08
C GLU A 798 -12.08 -44.31 -5.31
N ASN A 799 -10.97 -44.85 -4.79
CA ASN A 799 -10.94 -46.11 -4.04
C ASN A 799 -10.81 -45.94 -2.50
N GLN A 800 -10.90 -44.72 -1.98
CA GLN A 800 -10.75 -44.45 -0.55
C GLN A 800 -12.11 -44.41 0.17
N PRO A 801 -12.19 -44.90 1.42
CA PRO A 801 -13.32 -44.63 2.29
C PRO A 801 -13.52 -43.11 2.45
N ALA A 802 -14.77 -42.65 2.44
CA ALA A 802 -15.11 -41.22 2.57
C ALA A 802 -14.55 -40.30 1.47
N ALA A 803 -14.27 -40.83 0.27
CA ALA A 803 -13.79 -40.06 -0.89
C ALA A 803 -14.53 -38.73 -1.13
N LEU A 804 -15.87 -38.77 -1.03
CA LEU A 804 -16.71 -37.58 -1.22
C LEU A 804 -16.45 -36.49 -0.16
N ALA A 805 -16.27 -36.87 1.11
CA ALA A 805 -15.99 -35.92 2.18
C ALA A 805 -14.61 -35.29 2.02
N LEU A 806 -13.61 -36.09 1.65
CA LEU A 806 -12.25 -35.61 1.39
C LEU A 806 -12.21 -34.66 0.18
N LEU A 807 -12.91 -35.00 -0.91
CA LEU A 807 -13.05 -34.14 -2.09
C LEU A 807 -13.77 -32.84 -1.77
N SER A 808 -14.93 -32.90 -1.09
CA SER A 808 -15.69 -31.71 -0.70
C SER A 808 -14.87 -30.80 0.20
N PHE A 809 -14.15 -31.36 1.17
CA PHE A 809 -13.24 -30.61 2.03
C PHE A 809 -12.10 -29.96 1.24
N THR A 810 -11.44 -30.71 0.36
CA THR A 810 -10.32 -30.20 -0.44
C THR A 810 -10.78 -29.13 -1.42
N ALA A 811 -11.94 -29.31 -2.07
CA ALA A 811 -12.54 -28.31 -2.95
C ALA A 811 -12.91 -27.03 -2.18
N TYR A 812 -13.45 -27.18 -0.97
CA TYR A 812 -13.72 -26.05 -0.07
C TYR A 812 -12.45 -25.29 0.31
N GLN A 813 -11.38 -25.99 0.68
CA GLN A 813 -10.08 -25.35 0.97
C GLN A 813 -9.51 -24.67 -0.28
N LEU A 814 -9.50 -25.37 -1.42
CA LEU A 814 -9.02 -24.81 -2.69
C LEU A 814 -9.80 -23.56 -3.10
N TRP A 815 -11.10 -23.52 -2.84
CA TRP A 815 -11.94 -22.35 -3.08
C TRP A 815 -11.53 -21.13 -2.25
N GLN A 816 -11.00 -21.32 -1.03
CA GLN A 816 -10.51 -20.21 -0.21
C GLN A 816 -9.30 -19.51 -0.85
N PHE A 817 -8.53 -20.23 -1.68
CA PHE A 817 -7.33 -19.77 -2.38
C PHE A 817 -7.55 -19.54 -3.88
N ARG A 818 -8.81 -19.40 -4.30
CA ARG A 818 -9.17 -19.14 -5.70
C ARG A 818 -8.59 -17.81 -6.17
N ASP A 819 -8.19 -17.77 -7.43
CA ASP A 819 -7.83 -16.57 -8.13
C ASP A 819 -9.10 -15.80 -8.52
N ARG A 820 -9.36 -14.69 -7.83
CA ARG A 820 -10.54 -13.84 -8.06
C ARG A 820 -10.39 -12.91 -9.26
N GLU A 821 -9.18 -12.68 -9.75
CA GLU A 821 -8.94 -11.82 -10.92
C GLU A 821 -9.19 -12.62 -12.21
N PHE A 822 -8.69 -13.85 -12.28
CA PHE A 822 -8.88 -14.73 -13.44
C PHE A 822 -10.05 -15.71 -13.28
N HIS A 823 -10.73 -15.69 -12.13
CA HIS A 823 -11.82 -16.61 -11.79
C HIS A 823 -11.39 -18.09 -11.90
N GLN A 824 -10.25 -18.44 -11.33
CA GLN A 824 -9.66 -19.78 -11.45
C GLN A 824 -9.36 -20.44 -10.09
N LEU A 825 -9.42 -21.77 -10.06
CA LEU A 825 -8.92 -22.60 -8.95
C LEU A 825 -7.49 -23.06 -9.29
N PRO A 826 -6.44 -22.50 -8.63
CA PRO A 826 -5.06 -22.70 -9.07
C PRO A 826 -4.51 -24.09 -8.72
N ARG A 827 -3.76 -24.69 -9.65
CA ARG A 827 -3.06 -25.97 -9.41
C ARG A 827 -1.99 -25.85 -8.33
N LYS A 828 -1.32 -24.69 -8.24
CA LYS A 828 -0.30 -24.44 -7.21
C LYS A 828 -0.92 -24.51 -5.81
N ALA A 829 -2.08 -23.90 -5.61
CA ALA A 829 -2.81 -23.97 -4.34
C ALA A 829 -3.21 -25.41 -3.98
N TYR A 830 -3.67 -26.21 -4.95
CA TYR A 830 -3.94 -27.63 -4.72
C TYR A 830 -2.71 -28.44 -4.28
N LYS A 831 -1.55 -28.21 -4.92
CA LYS A 831 -0.30 -28.86 -4.53
C LYS A 831 0.16 -28.44 -3.13
N ALA A 832 0.01 -27.16 -2.79
CA ALA A 832 0.37 -26.61 -1.48
C ALA A 832 -0.43 -27.26 -0.34
N LEU A 833 -1.72 -27.53 -0.59
CA LEU A 833 -2.59 -28.27 0.33
C LEU A 833 -2.16 -29.75 0.51
N GLY A 834 -1.19 -30.25 -0.24
CA GLY A 834 -0.76 -31.65 -0.18
C GLY A 834 -1.73 -32.63 -0.87
N GLY A 835 -2.51 -32.14 -1.85
CA GLY A 835 -3.54 -32.93 -2.53
C GLY A 835 -4.74 -33.24 -1.64
N VAL A 836 -5.56 -34.22 -2.03
CA VAL A 836 -6.82 -34.51 -1.32
C VAL A 836 -6.58 -35.08 0.08
N GLY A 837 -5.58 -35.95 0.25
CA GLY A 837 -5.22 -36.53 1.54
C GLY A 837 -4.49 -35.57 2.47
N GLY A 838 -3.60 -34.73 1.92
CA GLY A 838 -2.83 -33.76 2.68
C GLY A 838 -3.67 -32.62 3.25
N ALA A 839 -4.70 -32.17 2.51
CA ALA A 839 -5.46 -30.98 2.87
C ALA A 839 -6.11 -31.11 4.26
N LEU A 840 -6.72 -32.26 4.55
CA LEU A 840 -7.37 -32.51 5.82
C LEU A 840 -6.35 -32.69 6.96
N ALA A 841 -5.25 -33.40 6.69
CA ALA A 841 -4.19 -33.61 7.67
C ALA A 841 -3.53 -32.29 8.10
N GLN A 842 -3.13 -31.46 7.13
CA GLN A 842 -2.56 -30.13 7.40
C GLN A 842 -3.54 -29.23 8.14
N HIS A 843 -4.83 -29.24 7.78
CA HIS A 843 -5.83 -28.45 8.49
C HIS A 843 -6.00 -28.90 9.94
N ALA A 844 -5.99 -30.21 10.20
CA ALA A 844 -6.05 -30.76 11.56
C ALA A 844 -4.80 -30.38 12.38
N GLU A 845 -3.61 -30.46 11.80
CA GLU A 845 -2.35 -30.04 12.44
C GLU A 845 -2.35 -28.54 12.75
N ALA A 846 -2.77 -27.70 11.80
CA ALA A 846 -2.87 -26.26 11.99
C ALA A 846 -3.90 -25.89 13.08
N THR A 847 -5.04 -26.59 13.10
CA THR A 847 -6.07 -26.43 14.14
C THR A 847 -5.52 -26.80 15.51
N LEU A 848 -4.77 -27.91 15.62
CA LEU A 848 -4.12 -28.31 16.86
C LEU A 848 -3.04 -27.29 17.29
N ALA A 849 -2.23 -26.80 16.35
CA ALA A 849 -1.18 -25.82 16.62
C ALA A 849 -1.73 -24.47 17.13
N ALA A 850 -2.93 -24.08 16.69
CA ALA A 850 -3.61 -22.86 17.13
C ALA A 850 -4.18 -22.95 18.56
N MET A 851 -4.37 -24.16 19.10
CA MET A 851 -4.86 -24.38 20.45
C MET A 851 -3.79 -24.05 21.51
N SER A 852 -4.24 -23.69 22.72
CA SER A 852 -3.35 -23.54 23.87
C SER A 852 -2.67 -24.86 24.24
N GLY A 853 -1.53 -24.79 24.94
CA GLY A 853 -0.81 -26.00 25.37
C GLY A 853 -1.65 -26.95 26.25
N ALA A 854 -2.64 -26.41 26.99
CA ALA A 854 -3.57 -27.22 27.78
C ALA A 854 -4.60 -27.96 26.90
N GLU A 855 -5.18 -27.27 25.92
CA GLU A 855 -6.12 -27.86 24.97
C GLU A 855 -5.46 -28.94 24.10
N GLN A 856 -4.24 -28.69 23.61
CA GLN A 856 -3.47 -29.68 22.85
C GLN A 856 -3.27 -30.98 23.64
N LYS A 857 -3.03 -30.89 24.95
CA LYS A 857 -2.87 -32.06 25.81
C LYS A 857 -4.17 -32.86 25.94
N ILE A 858 -5.30 -32.18 26.11
CA ILE A 858 -6.63 -32.81 26.19
C ILE A 858 -6.95 -33.51 24.86
N VAL A 859 -6.77 -32.83 23.73
CA VAL A 859 -7.03 -33.40 22.40
C VAL A 859 -6.16 -34.64 22.18
N ARG A 860 -4.86 -34.59 22.51
CA ARG A 860 -3.97 -35.75 22.39
C ARG A 860 -4.35 -36.91 23.32
N GLU A 861 -4.98 -36.66 24.46
CA GLU A 861 -5.51 -37.71 25.34
C GLU A 861 -6.82 -38.33 24.80
N VAL A 862 -7.69 -37.53 24.17
CA VAL A 862 -8.95 -38.02 23.58
C VAL A 862 -8.72 -38.87 22.33
N PHE A 863 -7.70 -38.55 21.53
CA PHE A 863 -7.34 -39.26 20.28
C PHE A 863 -6.16 -40.22 20.44
N ARG A 864 -5.73 -40.51 21.67
CA ARG A 864 -4.75 -41.55 21.99
C ARG A 864 -5.41 -42.92 22.00
#